data_AF-A0AAJ2YJH2-F1
#
_entry.id   AF-A0AAJ2YJH2-F1
#
_cell.length_a   1.000
_cell.length_b   1.000
_cell.length_c   1.000
_cell.angle_alpha   90.00
_cell.angle_beta   90.00
_cell.angle_gamma   90.00
#
_symmetry.space_group_name_H-M   'P 1'
#
loop_
_entity.id
_entity.type
_entity.pdbx_description
1 polymer ?
#
loop_
_entity_poly.entity_id
_entity_poly.type
_entity_poly.pdbx_seq_one_letter_code
_entity_poly.pdbx_strand_id
1 'polypeptide(L)'
;MERATCCGTASSGHHNQNYVLALNELEARLLGREPCTSVTVRIRRAEALPVVIRTWDNEDEILGAVKDALPHVPQCLAKGPDFAVHSYVEGVPLSSICANGKPVDTLLVRALAGLLAQMTRVRRSSLPPLPPHWPSNDTDSQAFLRTLAHLADEQIRRPNWTAFGGLFAALGIPEDALVRLAERTPAMARRPYSLLHADLHRDNVIVSYGESLPLICVDWELATYGDPLHDLATHLVRMHYPDHQWSEVIAAWEEAMRRVRPAAVNGLGKDLQHYLDFERAQSVFPDVMRAAQSLEQAYSQKNLDEATAEVDRALRAAARPLGLRSLPGPTEIERALFRWLTSRGVRGAQVVGWTPDRRLPLSDDFGERAVLDALSVEGAAPAGWVFKGTAHLNTVVRVPGACYPVVVRRRLPDVTRLEPHFLSEHAVLRSIEEAKVAVNAPRALALGETYANDHFAIHTYMGPEDVDRPPNHPVHGLLPHEADGLVDQLCALTRVDYKQIDPTAGEPGFHRWLTAQLVRLVAELPRKTQQLARQLGLPDAERLAHILSRQEVSHRKPSLLHGDLNPWNLVRRDGGLSIIDWEMALIGDPLYDLVRHMHLTPTRPEIRDRMFRRWARKLPPDYTRDWQKDWPVYRRLEVVRSAYIDLDRIVTGASLDAPNVSRAVASYAVTLAVATGALGLPVRATANPYLARTLV
;
A
#
# COMPACT_ATOMS: atom_id res chain seq x y z
N MET A 1 36.92 -18.99 14.78
CA MET A 1 35.47 -18.92 15.09
C MET A 1 35.20 -19.25 16.56
N GLU A 2 35.43 -20.49 17.02
CA GLU A 2 35.15 -20.93 18.40
C GLU A 2 35.73 -20.01 19.49
N ARG A 3 37.01 -19.65 19.39
CA ARG A 3 37.65 -18.74 20.35
C ARG A 3 37.09 -17.32 20.29
N ALA A 4 36.68 -16.84 19.13
CA ALA A 4 36.08 -15.52 18.99
C ALA A 4 34.72 -15.48 19.71
N THR A 5 33.91 -16.52 19.56
CA THR A 5 32.63 -16.66 20.27
C THR A 5 32.80 -16.80 21.79
N CYS A 6 33.84 -17.51 22.24
CA CYS A 6 34.07 -17.78 23.66
C CYS A 6 34.75 -16.61 24.41
N CYS A 7 35.71 -15.93 23.76
CA CYS A 7 36.62 -14.99 24.43
C CYS A 7 36.66 -13.60 23.78
N GLY A 8 36.00 -13.40 22.64
CA GLY A 8 35.98 -12.12 21.93
C GLY A 8 34.96 -11.15 22.52
N THR A 9 35.25 -9.85 22.38
CA THR A 9 34.26 -8.82 22.68
C THR A 9 33.26 -8.74 21.53
N ALA A 10 32.00 -9.07 21.80
CA ALA A 10 30.96 -9.04 20.78
C ALA A 10 30.55 -7.59 20.45
N SER A 11 30.42 -7.32 19.16
CA SER A 11 29.76 -6.13 18.61
C SER A 11 28.68 -6.61 17.64
N SER A 12 27.45 -6.11 17.81
CA SER A 12 26.31 -6.52 16.99
C SER A 12 26.23 -5.70 15.71
N GLY A 13 26.34 -6.34 14.54
CA GLY A 13 25.90 -5.81 13.26
C GLY A 13 24.54 -6.38 12.85
N HIS A 14 23.90 -5.80 11.84
CA HIS A 14 22.61 -6.26 11.34
C HIS A 14 22.70 -7.59 10.56
N HIS A 15 23.79 -7.82 9.81
CA HIS A 15 23.98 -9.01 8.96
C HIS A 15 25.04 -9.99 9.50
N ASN A 16 26.00 -9.49 10.28
CA ASN A 16 27.09 -10.27 10.83
C ASN A 16 27.19 -10.05 12.34
N GLN A 17 27.58 -11.10 13.05
CA GLN A 17 28.03 -10.99 14.44
C GLN A 17 29.53 -10.78 14.43
N ASN A 18 29.98 -9.65 14.94
CA ASN A 18 31.38 -9.27 14.93
C ASN A 18 31.99 -9.54 16.30
N TYR A 19 33.19 -10.10 16.32
CA TYR A 19 33.96 -10.35 17.54
C TYR A 19 35.33 -9.72 17.40
N VAL A 20 35.74 -8.94 18.40
CA VAL A 20 37.10 -8.39 18.47
C VAL A 20 37.91 -9.21 19.46
N LEU A 21 39.08 -9.70 19.03
CA LEU A 21 40.02 -10.41 19.90
C LEU A 21 41.48 -10.20 19.48
N ALA A 22 42.38 -10.35 20.44
CA ALA A 22 43.82 -10.35 20.20
C ALA A 22 44.33 -11.75 19.79
N LEU A 23 45.15 -11.78 18.74
CA LEU A 23 45.74 -13.01 18.21
C LEU A 23 46.71 -13.63 19.22
N ASN A 24 46.64 -14.96 19.39
CA ASN A 24 47.69 -15.70 20.09
C ASN A 24 48.86 -16.01 19.13
N GLU A 25 49.96 -16.56 19.65
CA GLU A 25 51.15 -16.83 18.83
C GLU A 25 50.89 -17.71 17.60
N LEU A 26 50.02 -18.72 17.74
CA LEU A 26 49.72 -19.65 16.66
C LEU A 26 48.92 -18.97 15.55
N GLU A 27 47.86 -18.26 15.90
CA GLU A 27 47.00 -17.55 14.95
C GLU A 27 47.73 -16.39 14.27
N ALA A 28 48.57 -15.67 15.02
CA ALA A 28 49.42 -14.60 14.50
C ALA A 28 50.34 -15.11 13.39
N ARG A 29 50.99 -16.27 13.59
CA ARG A 29 51.80 -16.94 12.56
C ARG A 29 50.96 -17.34 11.34
N LEU A 30 49.78 -17.91 11.54
CA LEU A 30 48.88 -18.33 10.45
C LEU A 30 48.40 -17.15 9.59
N LEU A 31 48.13 -16.00 10.22
CA LEU A 31 47.63 -14.80 9.54
C LEU A 31 48.73 -13.85 9.08
N GLY A 32 50.01 -14.18 9.31
CA GLY A 32 51.15 -13.32 8.99
C GLY A 32 51.08 -11.97 9.73
N ARG A 33 50.79 -12.00 11.03
CA ARG A 33 50.68 -10.84 11.91
C ARG A 33 51.49 -11.06 13.18
N GLU A 34 51.71 -9.99 13.94
CA GLU A 34 52.38 -10.07 15.24
C GLU A 34 51.42 -10.62 16.31
N PRO A 35 51.92 -11.41 17.29
CA PRO A 35 51.14 -11.79 18.46
C PRO A 35 50.54 -10.57 19.16
N CYS A 36 49.37 -10.73 19.76
CA CYS A 36 48.60 -9.67 20.41
C CYS A 36 48.02 -8.59 19.47
N THR A 37 48.21 -8.68 18.14
CA THR A 37 47.48 -7.83 17.18
C THR A 37 45.98 -8.11 17.28
N SER A 38 45.16 -7.05 17.32
CA SER A 38 43.69 -7.20 17.34
C SER A 38 43.14 -7.49 15.94
N VAL A 39 42.14 -8.37 15.88
CA VAL A 39 41.39 -8.69 14.66
C VAL A 39 39.90 -8.66 14.91
N THR A 40 39.13 -8.40 13.85
CA THR A 40 37.68 -8.54 13.84
C THR A 40 37.31 -9.83 13.11
N VAL A 41 36.67 -10.76 13.83
CA VAL A 41 36.08 -11.96 13.25
C VAL A 41 34.61 -11.70 12.99
N ARG A 42 34.22 -11.68 11.72
CA ARG A 42 32.83 -11.54 11.28
C ARG A 42 32.24 -12.92 11.03
N ILE A 43 31.11 -13.23 11.66
CA ILE A 43 30.38 -14.49 11.47
C ILE A 43 29.01 -14.15 10.90
N ARG A 44 28.62 -14.80 9.80
CA ARG A 44 27.34 -14.54 9.13
C ARG A 44 26.17 -14.97 10.01
N ARG A 45 25.15 -14.11 10.14
CA ARG A 45 23.91 -14.49 10.83
C ARG A 45 23.01 -15.28 9.87
N ALA A 46 22.84 -16.57 10.14
CA ALA A 46 21.97 -17.44 9.34
C ALA A 46 20.48 -17.01 9.37
N GLU A 47 20.06 -16.31 10.43
CA GLU A 47 18.68 -15.89 10.67
C GLU A 47 18.38 -14.45 10.21
N ALA A 48 19.35 -13.73 9.64
CA ALA A 48 19.13 -12.34 9.22
C ALA A 48 18.22 -12.28 7.98
N LEU A 49 17.16 -11.46 8.05
CA LEU A 49 16.28 -11.24 6.91
C LEU A 49 17.08 -10.70 5.70
N PRO A 50 16.79 -11.14 4.46
CA PRO A 50 17.33 -10.52 3.26
C PRO A 50 16.66 -9.15 3.06
N VAL A 51 17.27 -8.10 3.60
CA VAL A 51 16.71 -6.73 3.66
C VAL A 51 17.53 -5.68 2.93
N VAL A 52 18.50 -6.11 2.13
CA VAL A 52 19.48 -5.23 1.46
C VAL A 52 19.72 -5.71 0.05
N ILE A 53 20.07 -4.77 -0.84
CA ILE A 53 20.55 -5.08 -2.18
C ILE A 53 22.03 -5.45 -2.09
N ARG A 54 22.39 -6.66 -2.53
CA ARG A 54 23.78 -7.07 -2.68
C ARG A 54 24.13 -7.14 -4.15
N THR A 55 25.20 -6.43 -4.51
CA THR A 55 25.77 -6.46 -5.87
C THR A 55 26.84 -7.55 -5.99
N TRP A 56 27.61 -7.75 -4.92
CA TRP A 56 28.67 -8.74 -4.83
C TRP A 56 28.55 -9.54 -3.54
N ASP A 57 28.94 -10.81 -3.57
CA ASP A 57 28.88 -11.70 -2.40
C ASP A 57 30.17 -11.72 -1.57
N ASN A 58 31.29 -11.22 -2.13
CA ASN A 58 32.63 -11.34 -1.56
C ASN A 58 33.18 -9.97 -1.16
N GLU A 59 33.00 -9.59 0.12
CA GLU A 59 33.55 -8.35 0.69
C GLU A 59 35.09 -8.28 0.54
N ASP A 60 35.78 -9.42 0.61
CA ASP A 60 37.24 -9.51 0.52
C ASP A 60 37.82 -9.03 -0.81
N GLU A 61 37.15 -9.31 -1.93
CA GLU A 61 37.57 -8.83 -3.25
C GLU A 61 37.40 -7.31 -3.37
N ILE A 62 36.36 -6.75 -2.73
CA ILE A 62 36.12 -5.30 -2.67
C ILE A 62 37.21 -4.63 -1.84
N LEU A 63 37.48 -5.15 -0.64
CA LEU A 63 38.55 -4.63 0.24
C LEU A 63 39.92 -4.67 -0.45
N GLY A 64 40.19 -5.73 -1.22
CA GLY A 64 41.38 -5.85 -2.06
C GLY A 64 41.49 -4.73 -3.11
N ALA A 65 40.38 -4.39 -3.77
CA ALA A 65 40.32 -3.34 -4.79
C ALA A 65 40.42 -1.90 -4.21
N VAL A 66 39.92 -1.71 -2.98
CA VAL A 66 39.83 -0.40 -2.32
C VAL A 66 41.15 0.04 -1.70
N LYS A 67 41.98 -0.91 -1.26
CA LYS A 67 43.22 -0.66 -0.49
C LYS A 67 44.12 0.43 -1.09
N ASP A 68 44.26 0.49 -2.40
CA ASP A 68 45.15 1.48 -3.05
C ASP A 68 44.57 2.91 -3.03
N ALA A 69 43.23 3.03 -3.05
CA ALA A 69 42.55 4.33 -3.05
C ALA A 69 42.26 4.82 -1.62
N LEU A 70 42.01 3.89 -0.70
CA LEU A 70 41.74 4.13 0.71
C LEU A 70 42.62 3.19 1.56
N PRO A 71 43.85 3.60 1.93
CA PRO A 71 44.84 2.70 2.54
C PRO A 71 44.50 2.24 3.96
N HIS A 72 43.53 2.88 4.61
CA HIS A 72 43.18 2.64 6.00
C HIS A 72 41.94 1.76 6.21
N VAL A 73 41.31 1.26 5.13
CA VAL A 73 40.16 0.34 5.26
C VAL A 73 40.59 -1.02 5.84
N PRO A 74 39.66 -1.79 6.44
CA PRO A 74 39.95 -3.15 6.90
C PRO A 74 40.53 -4.02 5.78
N GLN A 75 41.51 -4.86 6.12
CA GLN A 75 42.06 -5.87 5.22
C GLN A 75 41.47 -7.23 5.58
N CYS A 76 40.98 -7.97 4.58
CA CYS A 76 40.66 -9.38 4.78
C CYS A 76 41.96 -10.18 4.96
N LEU A 77 42.13 -10.77 6.14
CA LEU A 77 43.30 -11.58 6.52
C LEU A 77 43.09 -13.06 6.22
N ALA A 78 41.86 -13.55 6.43
CA ALA A 78 41.47 -14.92 6.11
C ALA A 78 39.94 -15.01 5.91
N LYS A 79 39.51 -15.98 5.11
CA LYS A 79 38.10 -16.26 4.84
C LYS A 79 37.85 -17.76 4.94
N GLY A 80 36.79 -18.13 5.67
CA GLY A 80 36.21 -19.46 5.71
C GLY A 80 34.79 -19.47 5.13
N PRO A 81 34.10 -20.63 5.16
CA PRO A 81 32.75 -20.75 4.62
C PRO A 81 31.73 -19.79 5.27
N ASP A 82 31.77 -19.65 6.59
CA ASP A 82 30.77 -18.89 7.37
C ASP A 82 31.37 -17.72 8.18
N PHE A 83 32.66 -17.43 7.99
CA PHE A 83 33.34 -16.36 8.70
C PHE A 83 34.44 -15.69 7.87
N ALA A 84 34.72 -14.44 8.19
CA ALA A 84 35.87 -13.70 7.69
C ALA A 84 36.66 -13.09 8.85
N VAL A 85 37.98 -13.02 8.72
CA VAL A 85 38.88 -12.39 9.71
C VAL A 85 39.46 -11.15 9.06
N HIS A 86 39.13 -9.98 9.60
CA HIS A 86 39.60 -8.69 9.13
C HIS A 86 40.60 -8.07 10.10
N SER A 87 41.49 -7.22 9.61
CA SER A 87 42.29 -6.35 10.47
C SER A 87 41.38 -5.45 11.29
N TYR A 88 41.65 -5.33 12.59
CA TYR A 88 40.91 -4.41 13.44
C TYR A 88 41.24 -2.96 13.09
N VAL A 89 40.21 -2.10 13.09
CA VAL A 89 40.37 -0.66 12.90
C VAL A 89 40.32 0.00 14.27
N GLU A 90 41.42 0.65 14.67
CA GLU A 90 41.49 1.36 15.95
C GLU A 90 40.75 2.69 15.91
N GLY A 91 39.81 2.87 16.82
CA GLY A 91 39.05 4.10 17.00
C GLY A 91 37.71 3.84 17.68
N VAL A 92 36.81 4.82 17.55
CA VAL A 92 35.40 4.69 17.98
C VAL A 92 34.46 5.03 16.81
N PRO A 93 33.28 4.40 16.72
CA PRO A 93 32.26 4.79 15.75
C PRO A 93 31.86 6.26 15.94
N LEU A 94 31.64 6.97 14.84
CA LEU A 94 31.21 8.37 14.86
C LEU A 94 29.88 8.52 15.63
N SER A 95 29.01 7.53 15.63
CA SER A 95 27.75 7.51 16.39
C SER A 95 27.95 7.63 17.90
N SER A 96 29.08 7.12 18.43
CA SER A 96 29.43 7.20 19.85
C SER A 96 29.85 8.62 20.25
N ILE A 97 30.39 9.40 19.32
CA ILE A 97 30.82 10.79 19.52
C ILE A 97 29.66 11.75 19.22
N CYS A 98 28.92 11.48 18.15
CA CYS A 98 27.85 12.33 17.65
C CYS A 98 26.62 11.48 17.27
N ALA A 99 25.65 11.41 18.17
CA ALA A 99 24.40 10.68 17.96
C ALA A 99 23.55 11.22 16.78
N ASN A 100 22.62 10.38 16.30
CA ASN A 100 21.64 10.73 15.26
C ASN A 100 20.88 12.02 15.61
N GLY A 101 20.55 12.82 14.59
CA GLY A 101 19.85 14.10 14.74
C GLY A 101 20.72 15.26 15.25
N LYS A 102 21.99 15.03 15.60
CA LYS A 102 22.94 16.11 15.92
C LYS A 102 23.75 16.54 14.69
N PRO A 103 24.07 17.83 14.55
CA PRO A 103 24.93 18.29 13.48
C PRO A 103 26.34 17.70 13.62
N VAL A 104 26.94 17.32 12.51
CA VAL A 104 28.33 16.87 12.42
C VAL A 104 29.22 18.08 12.14
N ASP A 105 30.42 18.15 12.73
CA ASP A 105 31.35 19.26 12.50
C ASP A 105 31.69 19.44 11.02
N THR A 106 31.81 20.69 10.56
CA THR A 106 32.06 21.05 9.16
C THR A 106 33.34 20.40 8.59
N LEU A 107 34.39 20.24 9.39
CA LEU A 107 35.62 19.58 8.94
C LEU A 107 35.39 18.08 8.73
N LEU A 108 34.59 17.45 9.59
CA LEU A 108 34.19 16.05 9.43
C LEU A 108 33.28 15.85 8.23
N VAL A 109 32.33 16.77 7.97
CA VAL A 109 31.50 16.76 6.76
C VAL A 109 32.37 16.81 5.49
N ARG A 110 33.37 17.71 5.46
CA ARG A 110 34.32 17.80 4.34
C ARG A 110 35.17 16.53 4.19
N ALA A 111 35.58 15.92 5.30
CA ALA A 111 36.34 14.67 5.26
C ALA A 111 35.49 13.50 4.73
N LEU A 112 34.23 13.38 5.15
CA LEU A 112 33.27 12.39 4.63
C LEU A 112 33.00 12.57 3.13
N ALA A 113 32.77 13.81 2.69
CA ALA A 113 32.65 14.14 1.27
C ALA A 113 33.93 13.76 0.49
N GLY A 114 35.10 13.99 1.09
CA GLY A 114 36.39 13.58 0.54
C GLY A 114 36.51 12.07 0.37
N LEU A 115 36.05 11.28 1.34
CA LEU A 115 36.03 9.82 1.26
C LEU A 115 35.16 9.32 0.10
N LEU A 116 33.93 9.83 -0.01
CA LEU A 116 33.03 9.50 -1.13
C LEU A 116 33.67 9.83 -2.49
N ALA A 117 34.36 10.97 -2.59
CA ALA A 117 35.08 11.33 -3.81
C ALA A 117 36.28 10.41 -4.10
N GLN A 118 37.02 9.99 -3.08
CA GLN A 118 38.16 9.07 -3.21
C GLN A 118 37.74 7.70 -3.74
N MET A 119 36.57 7.18 -3.35
CA MET A 119 36.03 5.91 -3.87
C MET A 119 35.90 5.91 -5.40
N THR A 120 35.66 7.08 -6.01
CA THR A 120 35.57 7.20 -7.48
C THR A 120 36.87 6.94 -8.23
N ARG A 121 38.00 6.87 -7.52
CA ARG A 121 39.33 6.56 -8.08
C ARG A 121 39.58 5.06 -8.21
N VAL A 122 38.79 4.22 -7.56
CA VAL A 122 38.88 2.76 -7.68
C VAL A 122 38.51 2.36 -9.11
N ARG A 123 39.41 1.64 -9.79
CA ARG A 123 39.23 1.26 -11.19
C ARG A 123 38.24 0.10 -11.28
N ARG A 124 37.31 0.18 -12.26
CA ARG A 124 36.37 -0.91 -12.56
C ARG A 124 37.06 -2.26 -12.79
N SER A 125 38.24 -2.26 -13.42
CA SER A 125 39.03 -3.46 -13.70
C SER A 125 39.58 -4.16 -12.45
N SER A 126 39.65 -3.45 -11.32
CA SER A 126 40.11 -4.00 -10.05
C SER A 126 38.97 -4.58 -9.21
N LEU A 127 37.71 -4.30 -9.59
CA LEU A 127 36.52 -4.75 -8.89
C LEU A 127 36.02 -6.09 -9.44
N PRO A 128 35.27 -6.88 -8.64
CA PRO A 128 34.66 -8.13 -9.09
C PRO A 128 33.79 -7.94 -10.35
N PRO A 129 33.52 -9.01 -11.12
CA PRO A 129 32.56 -8.94 -12.23
C PRO A 129 31.19 -8.48 -11.72
N LEU A 130 30.49 -7.67 -12.53
CA LEU A 130 29.15 -7.21 -12.19
C LEU A 130 28.13 -8.27 -12.59
N PRO A 131 26.97 -8.34 -11.90
CA PRO A 131 25.90 -9.23 -12.30
C PRO A 131 25.47 -9.01 -13.77
N PRO A 132 25.01 -10.05 -14.50
CA PRO A 132 24.66 -9.93 -15.92
C PRO A 132 23.57 -8.90 -16.25
N HIS A 133 22.69 -8.61 -15.29
CA HIS A 133 21.59 -7.66 -15.43
C HIS A 133 22.00 -6.20 -15.12
N TRP A 134 23.27 -5.95 -14.81
CA TRP A 134 23.77 -4.59 -14.59
C TRP A 134 23.75 -3.78 -15.90
N PRO A 135 23.48 -2.46 -15.86
CA PRO A 135 23.51 -1.65 -17.07
C PRO A 135 24.85 -1.75 -17.80
N SER A 136 24.82 -1.98 -19.12
CA SER A 136 26.02 -2.11 -19.95
C SER A 136 26.71 -0.77 -20.24
N ASN A 137 25.98 0.35 -20.09
CA ASN A 137 26.51 1.69 -20.23
C ASN A 137 26.81 2.29 -18.85
N ASP A 138 28.09 2.33 -18.48
CA ASP A 138 28.64 2.88 -17.23
C ASP A 138 28.43 4.40 -17.05
N THR A 139 27.54 5.02 -17.82
CA THR A 139 27.12 6.41 -17.65
C THR A 139 25.61 6.60 -17.54
N ASP A 140 24.83 5.53 -17.63
CA ASP A 140 23.37 5.59 -17.70
C ASP A 140 22.72 5.59 -16.31
N SER A 141 22.66 6.77 -15.70
CA SER A 141 22.08 6.94 -14.35
C SER A 141 20.62 6.48 -14.23
N GLN A 142 19.83 6.64 -15.29
CA GLN A 142 18.43 6.19 -15.30
C GLN A 142 18.35 4.67 -15.28
N ALA A 143 19.14 3.99 -16.13
CA ALA A 143 19.20 2.54 -16.13
C ALA A 143 19.66 1.99 -14.79
N PHE A 144 20.67 2.60 -14.15
CA PHE A 144 21.14 2.20 -12.83
C PHE A 144 20.04 2.28 -11.77
N LEU A 145 19.33 3.42 -11.68
CA LEU A 145 18.25 3.57 -10.71
C LEU A 145 17.09 2.59 -10.94
N ARG A 146 16.78 2.28 -12.21
CA ARG A 146 15.81 1.23 -12.55
C ARG A 146 16.27 -0.15 -12.09
N THR A 147 17.54 -0.49 -12.33
CA THR A 147 18.13 -1.74 -11.85
C THR A 147 18.05 -1.84 -10.33
N LEU A 148 18.37 -0.77 -9.58
CA LEU A 148 18.25 -0.77 -8.12
C LEU A 148 16.80 -1.01 -7.65
N ALA A 149 15.82 -0.38 -8.29
CA ALA A 149 14.39 -0.58 -7.97
C ALA A 149 13.92 -2.02 -8.25
N HIS A 150 14.36 -2.63 -9.35
CA HIS A 150 14.09 -4.05 -9.62
C HIS A 150 14.81 -4.98 -8.64
N LEU A 151 16.06 -4.68 -8.27
CA LEU A 151 16.80 -5.45 -7.28
C LEU A 151 16.20 -5.35 -5.88
N ALA A 152 15.67 -4.20 -5.49
CA ALA A 152 14.91 -4.06 -4.25
C ALA A 152 13.67 -4.99 -4.27
N ASP A 153 12.95 -5.06 -5.40
CA ASP A 153 11.82 -5.96 -5.56
C ASP A 153 12.25 -7.42 -5.39
N GLU A 154 13.34 -7.81 -6.07
CA GLU A 154 13.82 -9.20 -6.13
C GLU A 154 14.53 -9.68 -4.86
N GLN A 155 15.33 -8.83 -4.23
CA GLN A 155 16.18 -9.22 -3.10
C GLN A 155 15.59 -8.85 -1.73
N ILE A 156 14.71 -7.84 -1.65
CA ILE A 156 14.11 -7.39 -0.38
C ILE A 156 12.65 -7.83 -0.30
N ARG A 157 11.81 -7.44 -1.28
CA ARG A 157 10.37 -7.68 -1.17
C ARG A 157 10.03 -9.16 -1.40
N ARG A 158 10.40 -9.75 -2.54
CA ARG A 158 10.00 -11.11 -2.94
C ARG A 158 10.38 -12.19 -1.91
N PRO A 159 11.62 -12.24 -1.37
CA PRO A 159 12.01 -13.30 -0.45
C PRO A 159 11.24 -13.25 0.87
N ASN A 160 10.80 -12.05 1.27
CA ASN A 160 10.06 -11.81 2.50
C ASN A 160 8.54 -11.78 2.29
N TRP A 161 8.05 -11.90 1.05
CA TRP A 161 6.64 -11.69 0.72
C TRP A 161 5.72 -12.73 1.35
N THR A 162 6.15 -13.98 1.46
CA THR A 162 5.39 -15.04 2.13
C THR A 162 5.12 -14.71 3.60
N ALA A 163 6.08 -14.11 4.30
CA ALA A 163 5.99 -13.83 5.74
C ALA A 163 5.33 -12.48 6.08
N PHE A 164 5.48 -11.48 5.22
CA PHE A 164 5.06 -10.10 5.48
C PHE A 164 4.10 -9.52 4.44
N GLY A 165 3.85 -10.21 3.32
CA GLY A 165 3.00 -9.71 2.24
C GLY A 165 1.58 -9.34 2.67
N GLY A 166 0.96 -10.15 3.54
CA GLY A 166 -0.35 -9.84 4.12
C GLY A 166 -0.34 -8.54 4.95
N LEU A 167 0.73 -8.33 5.73
CA LEU A 167 0.91 -7.10 6.50
C LEU A 167 1.12 -5.89 5.57
N PHE A 168 1.95 -6.01 4.53
CA PHE A 168 2.12 -4.95 3.52
C PHE A 168 0.80 -4.59 2.84
N ALA A 169 -0.01 -5.58 2.46
CA ALA A 169 -1.33 -5.37 1.87
C ALA A 169 -2.29 -4.66 2.84
N ALA A 170 -2.31 -5.05 4.12
CA ALA A 170 -3.12 -4.38 5.15
C ALA A 170 -2.69 -2.92 5.37
N LEU A 171 -1.39 -2.65 5.33
CA LEU A 171 -0.83 -1.29 5.39
C LEU A 171 -1.06 -0.48 4.11
N GLY A 172 -1.52 -1.11 3.03
CA GLY A 172 -1.82 -0.46 1.75
C GLY A 172 -0.61 -0.30 0.82
N ILE A 173 0.45 -1.09 1.00
CA ILE A 173 1.60 -1.13 0.09
C ILE A 173 1.29 -2.14 -1.04
N PRO A 174 1.18 -1.69 -2.31
CA PRO A 174 0.93 -2.59 -3.44
C PRO A 174 2.09 -3.56 -3.68
N GLU A 175 1.77 -4.75 -4.18
CA GLU A 175 2.77 -5.78 -4.51
C GLU A 175 3.79 -5.29 -5.55
N ASP A 176 3.35 -4.53 -6.54
CA ASP A 176 4.15 -4.03 -7.66
C ASP A 176 4.73 -2.63 -7.41
N ALA A 177 4.74 -2.13 -6.17
CA ALA A 177 5.11 -0.75 -5.85
C ALA A 177 6.53 -0.37 -6.32
N LEU A 178 7.51 -1.26 -6.14
CA LEU A 178 8.91 -1.05 -6.58
C LEU A 178 9.07 -1.20 -8.11
N VAL A 179 8.29 -2.09 -8.74
CA VAL A 179 8.27 -2.23 -10.20
C VAL A 179 7.71 -0.95 -10.85
N ARG A 180 6.59 -0.43 -10.34
CA ARG A 180 6.01 0.86 -10.78
C ARG A 180 6.95 2.03 -10.53
N LEU A 181 7.77 1.98 -9.48
CA LEU A 181 8.81 3.00 -9.25
C LEU A 181 9.85 2.97 -10.39
N ALA A 182 10.36 1.79 -10.75
CA ALA A 182 11.31 1.62 -11.85
C ALA A 182 10.75 2.11 -13.20
N GLU A 183 9.49 1.79 -13.50
CA GLU A 183 8.82 2.23 -14.73
C GLU A 183 8.68 3.75 -14.81
N ARG A 184 8.43 4.41 -13.66
CA ARG A 184 8.25 5.86 -13.55
C ARG A 184 9.56 6.63 -13.40
N THR A 185 10.72 5.97 -13.33
CA THR A 185 12.02 6.65 -13.20
C THR A 185 12.23 7.64 -14.35
N PRO A 186 12.41 8.95 -14.05
CA PRO A 186 12.50 9.99 -15.07
C PRO A 186 13.85 9.96 -15.81
N ALA A 187 13.95 10.73 -16.89
CA ALA A 187 15.21 10.91 -17.59
C ALA A 187 16.21 11.70 -16.73
N MET A 188 17.39 11.10 -16.52
CA MET A 188 18.46 11.62 -15.67
C MET A 188 19.68 12.02 -16.50
N ALA A 189 20.47 12.97 -16.00
CA ALA A 189 21.76 13.30 -16.58
C ALA A 189 22.70 12.10 -16.47
N ARG A 190 23.56 11.93 -17.49
CA ARG A 190 24.54 10.84 -17.52
C ARG A 190 25.73 11.17 -16.63
N ARG A 191 26.11 10.25 -15.74
CA ARG A 191 27.28 10.36 -14.85
C ARG A 191 28.10 9.10 -14.89
N PRO A 192 29.43 9.22 -14.91
CA PRO A 192 30.28 8.06 -15.00
C PRO A 192 30.26 7.26 -13.68
N TYR A 193 29.96 5.97 -13.74
CA TYR A 193 29.83 5.10 -12.59
C TYR A 193 31.14 4.95 -11.81
N SER A 194 31.04 4.70 -10.51
CA SER A 194 32.16 4.41 -9.61
C SER A 194 31.80 3.34 -8.59
N LEU A 195 32.80 2.85 -7.85
CA LEU A 195 32.55 2.19 -6.58
C LEU A 195 31.79 3.14 -5.64
N LEU A 196 30.75 2.62 -5.00
CA LEU A 196 29.92 3.27 -4.00
C LEU A 196 29.96 2.42 -2.73
N HIS A 197 29.91 3.06 -1.57
CA HIS A 197 29.79 2.33 -0.30
C HIS A 197 28.36 1.83 -0.06
N ALA A 198 27.36 2.64 -0.44
CA ALA A 198 25.92 2.41 -0.29
C ALA A 198 25.42 2.12 1.15
N ASP A 199 26.27 2.38 2.15
CA ASP A 199 25.92 2.24 3.58
C ASP A 199 26.79 3.08 4.51
N LEU A 200 27.22 4.26 4.05
CA LEU A 200 28.09 5.11 4.86
C LEU A 200 27.27 5.92 5.87
N HIS A 201 27.07 5.37 7.07
CA HIS A 201 26.43 6.05 8.21
C HIS A 201 27.36 6.11 9.44
N ARG A 202 26.88 6.73 10.52
CA ARG A 202 27.70 7.06 11.70
C ARG A 202 28.31 5.85 12.41
N ASP A 203 27.71 4.68 12.31
CA ASP A 203 28.27 3.45 12.89
C ASP A 203 29.34 2.81 11.99
N ASN A 204 29.25 3.06 10.68
CA ASN A 204 30.19 2.56 9.67
C ASN A 204 31.36 3.52 9.40
N VAL A 205 31.49 4.58 10.21
CA VAL A 205 32.61 5.52 10.18
C VAL A 205 33.33 5.46 11.51
N ILE A 206 34.59 4.99 11.48
CA ILE A 206 35.46 4.98 12.65
C ILE A 206 36.31 6.25 12.69
N VAL A 207 36.28 6.94 13.82
CA VAL A 207 37.15 8.06 14.13
C VAL A 207 38.37 7.52 14.85
N SER A 208 39.53 7.60 14.21
CA SER A 208 40.80 7.13 14.79
C SER A 208 41.28 8.05 15.91
N TYR A 209 42.08 7.50 16.83
CA TYR A 209 42.70 8.23 17.95
C TYR A 209 43.90 9.10 17.53
N GLY A 210 44.42 8.96 16.30
CA GLY A 210 45.57 9.70 15.82
C GLY A 210 45.28 11.19 15.56
N GLU A 211 46.29 12.05 15.76
CA GLU A 211 46.16 13.52 15.71
C GLU A 211 45.85 14.11 14.32
N SER A 212 45.93 13.31 13.24
CA SER A 212 45.67 13.72 11.85
C SER A 212 44.38 13.11 11.28
N LEU A 213 43.24 13.28 11.97
CA LEU A 213 41.88 12.79 11.64
C LEU A 213 41.73 11.92 10.36
N PRO A 214 42.07 10.62 10.38
CA PRO A 214 41.62 9.69 9.36
C PRO A 214 40.24 9.15 9.76
N LEU A 215 39.22 9.54 9.01
CA LEU A 215 37.94 8.85 9.02
C LEU A 215 38.09 7.54 8.24
N ILE A 216 37.70 6.42 8.84
CA ILE A 216 37.86 5.10 8.24
C ILE A 216 36.48 4.48 8.01
N CYS A 217 36.16 4.20 6.75
CA CYS A 217 34.95 3.49 6.37
C CYS A 217 35.10 1.99 6.62
N VAL A 218 34.15 1.42 7.33
CA VAL A 218 34.03 -0.02 7.57
C VAL A 218 32.71 -0.54 7.00
N ASP A 219 32.61 -1.85 6.90
CA ASP A 219 31.44 -2.56 6.37
C ASP A 219 31.15 -2.31 4.88
N TRP A 220 31.97 -2.95 4.04
CA TRP A 220 31.92 -2.81 2.57
C TRP A 220 30.97 -3.81 1.91
N GLU A 221 30.18 -4.53 2.70
CA GLU A 221 29.37 -5.65 2.22
C GLU A 221 28.21 -5.23 1.29
N LEU A 222 27.78 -3.97 1.37
CA LEU A 222 26.74 -3.39 0.52
C LEU A 222 27.32 -2.55 -0.63
N ALA A 223 28.65 -2.51 -0.76
CA ALA A 223 29.28 -1.75 -1.80
C ALA A 223 28.81 -2.20 -3.19
N THR A 224 28.72 -1.23 -4.09
CA THR A 224 28.17 -1.44 -5.44
C THR A 224 28.92 -0.58 -6.46
N TYR A 225 28.58 -0.68 -7.75
CA TYR A 225 29.21 0.08 -8.81
C TYR A 225 28.18 0.83 -9.67
N GLY A 226 28.03 2.14 -9.46
CA GLY A 226 26.97 2.89 -10.11
C GLY A 226 27.13 4.40 -10.01
N ASP A 227 26.01 5.10 -10.16
CA ASP A 227 25.96 6.56 -10.10
C ASP A 227 26.38 7.09 -8.70
N PRO A 228 27.40 7.97 -8.61
CA PRO A 228 27.84 8.59 -7.35
C PRO A 228 26.75 9.31 -6.55
N LEU A 229 25.68 9.80 -7.19
CA LEU A 229 24.56 10.45 -6.49
C LEU A 229 23.76 9.48 -5.61
N HIS A 230 23.77 8.19 -5.92
CA HIS A 230 23.13 7.19 -5.07
C HIS A 230 23.76 7.16 -3.68
N ASP A 231 25.10 7.13 -3.62
CA ASP A 231 25.83 7.07 -2.36
C ASP A 231 25.62 8.35 -1.53
N LEU A 232 25.55 9.52 -2.19
CA LEU A 232 25.17 10.77 -1.52
C LEU A 232 23.76 10.70 -0.93
N ALA A 233 22.78 10.19 -1.68
CA ALA A 233 21.41 10.06 -1.21
C ALA A 233 21.30 9.10 -0.01
N THR A 234 21.92 7.92 -0.11
CA THR A 234 21.97 6.93 0.98
C THR A 234 22.65 7.52 2.21
N HIS A 235 23.77 8.23 2.03
CA HIS A 235 24.47 8.91 3.11
C HIS A 235 23.59 9.97 3.81
N LEU A 236 22.92 10.85 3.05
CA LEU A 236 22.04 11.88 3.62
C LEU A 236 20.92 11.28 4.46
N VAL A 237 20.30 10.20 3.98
CA VAL A 237 19.20 9.52 4.68
C VAL A 237 19.71 8.79 5.94
N ARG A 238 20.76 7.96 5.81
CA ARG A 238 21.21 7.09 6.92
C ARG A 238 22.04 7.83 7.98
N MET A 239 22.68 8.95 7.64
CA MET A 239 23.42 9.76 8.62
C MET A 239 22.53 10.54 9.59
N HIS A 240 21.23 10.68 9.30
CA HIS A 240 20.29 11.43 10.14
C HIS A 240 20.83 12.83 10.51
N TYR A 241 21.32 13.57 9.51
CA TYR A 241 21.66 14.98 9.67
C TYR A 241 20.41 15.80 10.01
N PRO A 242 20.52 16.87 10.83
CA PRO A 242 19.45 17.86 10.91
C PRO A 242 19.15 18.47 9.54
N ASP A 243 17.89 18.76 9.24
CA ASP A 243 17.46 19.28 7.93
C ASP A 243 18.28 20.49 7.44
N HIS A 244 18.68 21.39 8.34
CA HIS A 244 19.47 22.58 8.00
C HIS A 244 20.89 22.26 7.51
N GLN A 245 21.46 21.13 7.92
CA GLN A 245 22.83 20.73 7.55
C GLN A 245 22.90 20.02 6.18
N TRP A 246 21.78 19.60 5.60
CA TRP A 246 21.78 18.93 4.30
C TRP A 246 22.45 19.75 3.19
N SER A 247 22.20 21.07 3.19
CA SER A 247 22.80 21.98 2.21
C SER A 247 24.33 22.03 2.30
N GLU A 248 24.88 22.00 3.51
CA GLU A 248 26.32 21.97 3.77
C GLU A 248 26.94 20.66 3.27
N VAL A 249 26.30 19.52 3.57
CA VAL A 249 26.77 18.19 3.15
C VAL A 249 26.78 18.06 1.63
N ILE A 250 25.70 18.49 0.96
CA ILE A 250 25.58 18.47 -0.50
C ILE A 250 26.66 19.35 -1.14
N ALA A 251 26.89 20.56 -0.60
CA ALA A 251 27.92 21.46 -1.12
C ALA A 251 29.34 20.91 -0.93
N ALA A 252 29.64 20.32 0.24
CA ALA A 252 30.93 19.68 0.50
C ALA A 252 31.18 18.49 -0.44
N TRP A 253 30.14 17.66 -0.66
CA TRP A 253 30.21 16.54 -1.62
C TRP A 253 30.45 17.05 -3.04
N GLU A 254 29.72 18.07 -3.47
CA GLU A 254 29.86 18.66 -4.80
C GLU A 254 31.28 19.20 -5.01
N GLU A 255 31.81 19.95 -4.04
CA GLU A 255 33.16 20.49 -4.09
C GLU A 255 34.22 19.37 -4.18
N ALA A 256 34.10 18.33 -3.36
CA ALA A 256 35.01 17.19 -3.37
C ALA A 256 34.95 16.43 -4.72
N MET A 257 33.75 16.14 -5.20
CA MET A 257 33.54 15.45 -6.48
C MET A 257 34.01 16.28 -7.68
N ARG A 258 33.81 17.60 -7.68
CA ARG A 258 34.30 18.48 -8.76
C ARG A 258 35.82 18.41 -8.90
N ARG A 259 36.56 18.23 -7.81
CA ARG A 259 38.04 18.14 -7.85
C ARG A 259 38.53 16.79 -8.39
N VAL A 260 37.82 15.70 -8.09
CA VAL A 260 38.26 14.34 -8.44
C VAL A 260 37.65 13.87 -9.78
N ARG A 261 36.35 14.09 -9.98
CA ARG A 261 35.59 13.61 -11.14
C ARG A 261 34.48 14.60 -11.51
N PRO A 262 34.78 15.71 -12.22
CA PRO A 262 33.82 16.77 -12.53
C PRO A 262 32.49 16.31 -13.14
N ALA A 263 32.51 15.29 -14.00
CA ALA A 263 31.29 14.77 -14.63
C ALA A 263 30.32 14.08 -13.64
N ALA A 264 30.76 13.72 -12.43
CA ALA A 264 29.92 13.09 -11.40
C ALA A 264 28.91 14.06 -10.78
N VAL A 265 29.11 15.38 -10.87
CA VAL A 265 28.17 16.37 -10.30
C VAL A 265 27.12 16.85 -11.29
N ASN A 266 27.16 16.37 -12.54
CA ASN A 266 26.22 16.75 -13.59
C ASN A 266 24.77 16.54 -13.11
N GLY A 267 23.90 17.53 -13.25
CA GLY A 267 22.48 17.39 -12.88
C GLY A 267 22.18 17.15 -11.39
N LEU A 268 23.15 17.33 -10.47
CA LEU A 268 23.01 17.12 -9.02
C LEU A 268 21.67 17.64 -8.46
N GLY A 269 21.38 18.92 -8.67
CA GLY A 269 20.18 19.56 -8.11
C GLY A 269 18.85 19.03 -8.66
N LYS A 270 18.85 18.42 -9.86
CA LYS A 270 17.64 17.83 -10.46
C LYS A 270 17.47 16.37 -10.03
N ASP A 271 18.56 15.61 -10.05
CA ASP A 271 18.48 14.15 -10.04
C ASP A 271 18.69 13.54 -8.64
N LEU A 272 19.27 14.27 -7.68
CA LEU A 272 19.46 13.78 -6.30
C LEU A 272 18.12 13.37 -5.64
N GLN A 273 17.05 14.11 -5.92
CA GLN A 273 15.73 13.79 -5.38
C GLN A 273 15.25 12.40 -5.82
N HIS A 274 15.64 11.92 -7.00
CA HIS A 274 15.21 10.59 -7.49
C HIS A 274 15.87 9.46 -6.70
N TYR A 275 17.13 9.61 -6.30
CA TYR A 275 17.80 8.65 -5.42
C TYR A 275 17.29 8.73 -3.98
N LEU A 276 16.99 9.93 -3.48
CA LEU A 276 16.35 10.10 -2.15
C LEU A 276 14.96 9.45 -2.11
N ASP A 277 14.18 9.61 -3.18
CA ASP A 277 12.87 9.00 -3.31
C ASP A 277 13.00 7.47 -3.36
N PHE A 278 13.99 6.93 -4.10
CA PHE A 278 14.27 5.49 -4.10
C PHE A 278 14.68 4.97 -2.72
N GLU A 279 15.57 5.66 -2.00
CA GLU A 279 15.96 5.22 -0.65
C GLU A 279 14.76 5.14 0.29
N ARG A 280 13.92 6.18 0.32
CA ARG A 280 12.67 6.18 1.09
C ARG A 280 11.71 5.08 0.66
N ALA A 281 11.63 4.80 -0.64
CA ALA A 281 10.79 3.75 -1.20
C ALA A 281 11.24 2.35 -0.80
N GLN A 282 12.55 2.06 -0.80
CA GLN A 282 13.03 0.74 -0.41
C GLN A 282 13.02 0.55 1.11
N SER A 283 13.31 1.59 1.91
CA SER A 283 13.44 1.48 3.38
C SER A 283 12.14 1.11 4.09
N VAL A 284 10.98 1.41 3.52
CA VAL A 284 9.69 1.03 4.15
C VAL A 284 9.55 -0.48 4.36
N PHE A 285 10.10 -1.29 3.45
CA PHE A 285 10.05 -2.74 3.53
C PHE A 285 10.80 -3.26 4.76
N PRO A 286 12.12 -3.04 4.90
CA PRO A 286 12.86 -3.51 6.05
C PRO A 286 12.47 -2.84 7.36
N ASP A 287 12.03 -1.57 7.35
CA ASP A 287 11.59 -0.89 8.58
C ASP A 287 10.31 -1.54 9.13
N VAL A 288 9.33 -1.84 8.27
CA VAL A 288 8.12 -2.59 8.68
C VAL A 288 8.47 -4.01 9.14
N MET A 289 9.37 -4.71 8.44
CA MET A 289 9.78 -6.07 8.84
C MET A 289 10.46 -6.08 10.21
N ARG A 290 11.39 -5.14 10.45
CA ARG A 290 12.10 -5.02 11.74
C ARG A 290 11.16 -4.63 12.87
N ALA A 291 10.27 -3.67 12.64
CA ALA A 291 9.27 -3.27 13.62
C ALA A 291 8.38 -4.46 14.02
N ALA A 292 7.88 -5.23 13.05
CA ALA A 292 7.07 -6.42 13.32
C ALA A 292 7.86 -7.53 14.06
N GLN A 293 9.11 -7.81 13.65
CA GLN A 293 9.96 -8.81 14.32
C GLN A 293 10.34 -8.41 15.75
N SER A 294 10.56 -7.12 16.01
CA SER A 294 10.88 -6.63 17.36
C SER A 294 9.76 -6.97 18.36
N LEU A 295 8.51 -6.91 17.90
CA LEU A 295 7.33 -7.27 18.68
C LEU A 295 7.19 -8.77 18.90
N GLU A 296 7.60 -9.59 17.91
CA GLU A 296 7.61 -11.05 18.04
C GLU A 296 8.61 -11.50 19.12
N GLN A 297 9.74 -10.80 19.24
CA GLN A 297 10.77 -11.08 20.25
C GLN A 297 10.39 -10.60 21.64
N ALA A 298 9.77 -9.42 21.75
CA ALA A 298 9.41 -8.81 23.03
C ALA A 298 8.10 -8.02 22.92
N TYR A 299 6.96 -8.67 23.16
CA TYR A 299 5.66 -8.00 23.14
C TYR A 299 5.40 -7.22 24.45
N SER A 300 5.07 -5.94 24.31
CA SER A 300 4.47 -5.08 25.33
C SER A 300 3.70 -3.95 24.66
N GLN A 301 2.75 -3.31 25.35
CA GLN A 301 2.02 -2.15 24.77
C GLN A 301 2.99 -1.03 24.37
N LYS A 302 4.00 -0.75 25.20
CA LYS A 302 5.03 0.24 24.89
C LYS A 302 5.76 -0.07 23.58
N ASN A 303 6.16 -1.33 23.38
CA ASN A 303 6.86 -1.73 22.16
C ASN A 303 5.93 -1.65 20.94
N LEU A 304 4.64 -1.98 21.12
CA LEU A 304 3.62 -1.85 20.07
C LEU A 304 3.43 -0.38 19.65
N ASP A 305 3.41 0.55 20.61
CA ASP A 305 3.33 1.99 20.34
C ASP A 305 4.58 2.49 19.58
N GLU A 306 5.77 2.03 19.98
CA GLU A 306 7.05 2.37 19.33
C GLU A 306 7.11 1.84 17.88
N ALA A 307 6.76 0.56 17.68
CA ALA A 307 6.69 -0.07 16.36
C ALA A 307 5.65 0.59 15.45
N THR A 308 4.49 0.95 16.01
CA THR A 308 3.43 1.70 15.28
C THR A 308 3.97 3.04 14.80
N ALA A 309 4.67 3.78 15.66
CA ALA A 309 5.27 5.06 15.30
C ALA A 309 6.39 4.91 14.25
N GLU A 310 7.16 3.83 14.29
CA GLU A 310 8.18 3.52 13.28
C GLU A 310 7.56 3.23 11.90
N VAL A 311 6.54 2.38 11.87
CA VAL A 311 5.81 2.05 10.63
C VAL A 311 5.11 3.29 10.05
N ASP A 312 4.49 4.13 10.88
CA ASP A 312 3.87 5.39 10.42
C ASP A 312 4.92 6.32 9.77
N ARG A 313 6.10 6.49 10.39
CA ARG A 313 7.19 7.29 9.80
C ARG A 313 7.67 6.71 8.47
N ALA A 314 7.87 5.41 8.40
CA ALA A 314 8.33 4.72 7.18
C ALA A 314 7.31 4.86 6.03
N LEU A 315 6.02 4.65 6.32
CA LEU A 315 4.93 4.82 5.36
C LEU A 315 4.84 6.26 4.84
N ARG A 316 4.95 7.26 5.74
CA ARG A 316 4.95 8.69 5.35
C ARG A 316 6.13 9.04 4.44
N ALA A 317 7.32 8.52 4.74
CA ALA A 317 8.51 8.75 3.92
C ALA A 317 8.37 8.13 2.52
N ALA A 318 7.79 6.93 2.43
CA ALA A 318 7.61 6.19 1.18
C ALA A 318 6.36 6.59 0.38
N ALA A 319 5.44 7.37 0.97
CA ALA A 319 4.15 7.71 0.37
C ALA A 319 4.27 8.31 -1.03
N ARG A 320 5.04 9.39 -1.17
CA ARG A 320 5.25 10.03 -2.48
C ARG A 320 6.02 9.13 -3.45
N PRO A 321 7.18 8.55 -3.10
CA PRO A 321 7.94 7.69 -4.01
C PRO A 321 7.16 6.48 -4.55
N LEU A 322 6.42 5.79 -3.68
CA LEU A 322 5.63 4.62 -4.09
C LEU A 322 4.29 5.05 -4.71
N GLY A 323 3.84 6.28 -4.49
CA GLY A 323 2.55 6.79 -4.96
C GLY A 323 1.38 6.28 -4.13
N LEU A 324 1.58 6.10 -2.82
CA LEU A 324 0.53 5.75 -1.87
C LEU A 324 -0.38 6.97 -1.69
N ARG A 325 -1.65 6.88 -2.11
CA ARG A 325 -2.56 8.04 -2.07
C ARG A 325 -3.27 8.17 -0.73
N SER A 326 -3.49 7.06 -0.04
CA SER A 326 -4.05 7.01 1.32
C SER A 326 -3.11 6.25 2.26
N LEU A 327 -2.73 6.87 3.37
CA LEU A 327 -1.94 6.22 4.41
C LEU A 327 -2.85 5.77 5.56
N PRO A 328 -2.61 4.58 6.14
CA PRO A 328 -3.31 4.16 7.36
C PRO A 328 -2.95 5.10 8.52
N GLY A 329 -3.93 5.39 9.38
CA GLY A 329 -3.69 6.11 10.63
C GLY A 329 -2.99 5.24 11.68
N PRO A 330 -2.47 5.81 12.78
CA PRO A 330 -1.76 5.07 13.83
C PRO A 330 -2.56 3.89 14.39
N THR A 331 -3.86 4.06 14.65
CA THR A 331 -4.73 2.98 15.15
C THR A 331 -4.90 1.85 14.14
N GLU A 332 -4.90 2.15 12.85
CA GLU A 332 -4.99 1.12 11.81
C GLU A 332 -3.69 0.31 11.71
N ILE A 333 -2.54 1.00 11.79
CA ILE A 333 -1.20 0.39 11.82
C ILE A 333 -1.06 -0.53 13.03
N GLU A 334 -1.38 -0.03 14.23
CA GLU A 334 -1.33 -0.77 15.49
C GLU A 334 -2.14 -2.08 15.38
N ARG A 335 -3.38 -2.00 14.89
CA ARG A 335 -4.25 -3.16 14.71
C ARG A 335 -3.72 -4.15 13.67
N ALA A 336 -3.08 -3.68 12.61
CA ALA A 336 -2.46 -4.56 11.62
C ALA A 336 -1.27 -5.33 12.21
N LEU A 337 -0.40 -4.64 12.96
CA LEU A 337 0.71 -5.26 13.69
C LEU A 337 0.21 -6.27 14.74
N PHE A 338 -0.81 -5.89 15.52
CA PHE A 338 -1.39 -6.76 16.54
C PHE A 338 -1.93 -8.06 15.92
N ARG A 339 -2.72 -7.98 14.84
CA ARG A 339 -3.24 -9.18 14.16
C ARG A 339 -2.13 -10.07 13.62
N TRP A 340 -1.08 -9.47 13.04
CA TRP A 340 0.08 -10.21 12.55
C TRP A 340 0.76 -11.00 13.69
N LEU A 341 0.94 -10.40 14.87
CA LEU A 341 1.46 -11.08 16.06
C LEU A 341 0.56 -12.20 16.56
N THR A 342 -0.75 -11.96 16.60
CA THR A 342 -1.72 -12.96 17.06
C THR A 342 -1.68 -14.22 16.20
N SER A 343 -1.54 -14.05 14.89
CA SER A 343 -1.45 -15.18 13.96
C SER A 343 -0.19 -16.04 14.14
N ARG A 344 0.84 -15.50 14.81
CA ARG A 344 2.09 -16.19 15.15
C ARG A 344 2.10 -16.77 16.57
N GLY A 345 1.01 -16.62 17.32
CA GLY A 345 0.88 -17.20 18.65
C GLY A 345 1.79 -16.57 19.71
N VAL A 346 2.22 -15.32 19.51
CA VAL A 346 3.04 -14.58 20.48
C VAL A 346 2.32 -14.48 21.82
N ARG A 347 2.98 -14.87 22.91
CA ARG A 347 2.38 -14.86 24.26
C ARG A 347 1.99 -13.43 24.66
N GLY A 348 0.74 -13.26 25.08
CA GLY A 348 0.18 -11.95 25.46
C GLY A 348 -0.50 -11.19 24.30
N ALA A 349 -0.29 -11.61 23.05
CA ALA A 349 -0.95 -11.05 21.86
C ALA A 349 -1.99 -12.04 21.30
N GLN A 350 -2.89 -12.54 22.13
CA GLN A 350 -3.94 -13.48 21.70
C GLN A 350 -5.28 -12.76 21.54
N VAL A 351 -6.13 -13.20 20.62
CA VAL A 351 -7.57 -12.89 20.68
C VAL A 351 -8.13 -13.66 21.88
N VAL A 352 -8.15 -13.05 23.05
CA VAL A 352 -8.63 -13.68 24.29
C VAL A 352 -10.16 -13.81 24.29
N GLY A 353 -10.84 -12.96 23.52
CA GLY A 353 -12.29 -12.99 23.34
C GLY A 353 -12.76 -11.98 22.30
N TRP A 354 -14.05 -12.00 22.02
CA TRP A 354 -14.73 -11.01 21.20
C TRP A 354 -16.10 -10.72 21.80
N THR A 355 -16.71 -9.60 21.42
CA THR A 355 -18.04 -9.20 21.90
C THR A 355 -19.09 -9.40 20.81
N PRO A 356 -19.94 -10.43 20.97
CA PRO A 356 -21.35 -10.50 20.66
C PRO A 356 -22.12 -9.31 20.09
N ASP A 357 -22.28 -9.08 18.78
CA ASP A 357 -23.39 -8.21 18.36
C ASP A 357 -24.71 -8.98 18.39
N ARG A 358 -25.58 -8.66 19.34
CA ARG A 358 -26.87 -9.36 19.54
C ARG A 358 -27.83 -9.23 18.38
N ARG A 359 -27.63 -8.27 17.47
CA ARG A 359 -28.42 -8.16 16.24
C ARG A 359 -28.16 -9.36 15.33
N LEU A 360 -26.93 -9.87 15.39
CA LEU A 360 -26.24 -11.00 14.75
C LEU A 360 -26.24 -12.41 15.42
N PRO A 361 -27.32 -13.21 15.58
CA PRO A 361 -27.15 -14.54 16.18
C PRO A 361 -26.22 -15.40 15.31
N LEU A 362 -25.36 -16.19 15.95
CA LEU A 362 -24.45 -17.10 15.26
C LEU A 362 -25.24 -18.19 14.52
N SER A 363 -24.73 -18.58 13.36
CA SER A 363 -25.30 -19.70 12.60
C SER A 363 -24.95 -21.04 13.24
N ASP A 364 -25.84 -22.03 13.13
CA ASP A 364 -25.63 -23.38 13.66
C ASP A 364 -24.38 -24.06 13.04
N ASP A 365 -24.05 -23.71 11.79
CA ASP A 365 -22.87 -24.22 11.06
C ASP A 365 -21.60 -23.38 11.28
N PHE A 366 -21.66 -22.28 12.04
CA PHE A 366 -20.52 -21.39 12.30
C PHE A 366 -20.56 -20.83 13.74
N GLY A 367 -20.16 -21.67 14.69
CA GLY A 367 -20.19 -21.34 16.12
C GLY A 367 -19.04 -20.44 16.59
N GLU A 368 -19.05 -20.09 17.88
CA GLU A 368 -18.10 -19.17 18.52
C GLU A 368 -16.63 -19.59 18.34
N ARG A 369 -16.36 -20.90 18.37
CA ARG A 369 -15.02 -21.43 18.12
C ARG A 369 -14.51 -21.11 16.71
N ALA A 370 -15.36 -21.25 15.70
CA ALA A 370 -15.01 -20.94 14.31
C ALA A 370 -14.75 -19.43 14.12
N VAL A 371 -15.47 -18.57 14.85
CA VAL A 371 -15.19 -17.12 14.89
C VAL A 371 -13.80 -16.84 15.45
N LEU A 372 -13.48 -17.39 16.62
CA LEU A 372 -12.16 -17.21 17.24
C LEU A 372 -11.04 -17.76 16.35
N ASP A 373 -11.24 -18.95 15.76
CA ASP A 373 -10.26 -19.54 14.85
C ASP A 373 -10.06 -18.66 13.61
N ALA A 374 -11.13 -18.13 13.00
CA ALA A 374 -11.04 -17.18 11.88
C ALA A 374 -10.26 -15.91 12.23
N LEU A 375 -10.54 -15.30 13.39
CA LEU A 375 -9.86 -14.10 13.86
C LEU A 375 -8.39 -14.36 14.21
N SER A 376 -8.07 -15.56 14.70
CA SER A 376 -6.70 -15.94 15.06
C SER A 376 -5.79 -16.08 13.84
N VAL A 377 -6.32 -16.55 12.71
CA VAL A 377 -5.53 -16.75 11.47
C VAL A 377 -5.56 -15.54 10.53
N GLU A 378 -6.38 -14.52 10.81
CA GLU A 378 -6.55 -13.31 9.99
C GLU A 378 -5.21 -12.64 9.66
N GLY A 379 -4.32 -12.48 10.64
CA GLY A 379 -3.03 -11.82 10.45
C GLY A 379 -2.00 -12.60 9.63
N ALA A 380 -2.24 -13.90 9.40
CA ALA A 380 -1.36 -14.77 8.59
C ALA A 380 -1.86 -14.91 7.14
N ALA A 381 -2.96 -14.25 6.77
CA ALA A 381 -3.48 -14.30 5.41
C ALA A 381 -2.42 -13.78 4.40
N PRO A 382 -2.16 -14.51 3.30
CA PRO A 382 -1.27 -14.05 2.24
C PRO A 382 -1.74 -12.73 1.63
N ALA A 383 -0.82 -11.97 1.01
CA ALA A 383 -1.13 -10.68 0.38
C ALA A 383 -2.31 -10.74 -0.60
N GLY A 384 -2.37 -11.78 -1.42
CA GLY A 384 -3.44 -11.98 -2.41
C GLY A 384 -4.83 -12.24 -1.80
N TRP A 385 -4.92 -12.45 -0.49
CA TRP A 385 -6.15 -12.70 0.25
C TRP A 385 -6.58 -11.49 1.10
N VAL A 386 -5.80 -10.40 1.07
CA VAL A 386 -6.05 -9.17 1.84
C VAL A 386 -6.40 -8.04 0.87
N PHE A 387 -7.64 -7.58 0.91
CA PHE A 387 -8.18 -6.57 0.00
C PHE A 387 -8.61 -5.33 0.78
N LYS A 388 -7.86 -4.25 0.61
CA LYS A 388 -8.18 -2.95 1.21
C LYS A 388 -9.09 -2.16 0.29
N GLY A 389 -10.35 -2.01 0.69
CA GLY A 389 -11.33 -1.17 0.01
C GLY A 389 -11.33 0.27 0.53
N THR A 390 -12.30 1.06 0.08
CA THR A 390 -12.48 2.45 0.53
C THR A 390 -12.95 2.57 1.97
N ALA A 391 -13.62 1.53 2.45
CA ALA A 391 -14.38 1.55 3.68
C ALA A 391 -14.05 0.38 4.63
N HIS A 392 -13.53 -0.70 4.06
CA HIS A 392 -13.29 -1.97 4.73
C HIS A 392 -11.97 -2.60 4.30
N LEU A 393 -11.27 -3.23 5.25
CA LEU A 393 -10.23 -4.21 4.98
C LEU A 393 -10.89 -5.60 4.97
N ASN A 394 -10.82 -6.30 3.84
CA ASN A 394 -11.40 -7.63 3.68
C ASN A 394 -10.29 -8.66 3.63
N THR A 395 -10.30 -9.61 4.56
CA THR A 395 -9.29 -10.68 4.65
C THR A 395 -9.97 -12.02 4.45
N VAL A 396 -9.61 -12.75 3.40
CA VAL A 396 -10.07 -14.12 3.20
C VAL A 396 -9.27 -15.04 4.12
N VAL A 397 -9.95 -15.95 4.82
CA VAL A 397 -9.31 -16.92 5.71
C VAL A 397 -9.89 -18.31 5.51
N ARG A 398 -9.04 -19.34 5.64
CA ARG A 398 -9.46 -20.74 5.76
C ARG A 398 -9.57 -21.08 7.24
N VAL A 399 -10.78 -21.30 7.72
CA VAL A 399 -11.03 -21.62 9.13
C VAL A 399 -10.85 -23.12 9.33
N PRO A 400 -10.02 -23.57 10.29
CA PRO A 400 -9.93 -24.97 10.66
C PRO A 400 -11.31 -25.57 10.96
N GLY A 401 -11.66 -26.68 10.30
CA GLY A 401 -12.95 -27.35 10.49
C GLY A 401 -14.13 -26.78 9.69
N ALA A 402 -14.00 -25.60 9.08
CA ALA A 402 -15.00 -25.10 8.13
C ALA A 402 -14.78 -25.70 6.74
N CYS A 403 -15.86 -26.07 6.04
CA CYS A 403 -15.79 -26.64 4.69
C CYS A 403 -15.51 -25.59 3.60
N TYR A 404 -15.54 -24.30 3.93
CA TYR A 404 -15.41 -23.21 2.98
C TYR A 404 -14.61 -22.05 3.58
N PRO A 405 -13.90 -21.26 2.74
CA PRO A 405 -13.26 -20.03 3.19
C PRO A 405 -14.30 -18.96 3.54
N VAL A 406 -13.93 -18.09 4.47
CA VAL A 406 -14.74 -16.94 4.91
C VAL A 406 -13.97 -15.65 4.70
N VAL A 407 -14.68 -14.52 4.72
CA VAL A 407 -14.10 -13.17 4.64
C VAL A 407 -14.32 -12.48 5.97
N VAL A 408 -13.25 -12.10 6.65
CA VAL A 408 -13.26 -11.18 7.78
C VAL A 408 -13.22 -9.75 7.23
N ARG A 409 -14.28 -8.98 7.47
CA ARG A 409 -14.42 -7.58 7.05
C ARG A 409 -14.21 -6.68 8.24
N ARG A 410 -13.17 -5.84 8.21
CA ARG A 410 -12.84 -4.85 9.25
C ARG A 410 -13.18 -3.45 8.78
N ARG A 411 -13.93 -2.68 9.57
CA ARG A 411 -14.22 -1.28 9.23
C ARG A 411 -12.97 -0.42 9.43
N LEU A 412 -12.61 0.36 8.42
CA LEU A 412 -11.50 1.31 8.53
C LEU A 412 -11.92 2.52 9.40
N PRO A 413 -11.06 3.02 10.31
CA PRO A 413 -11.45 4.02 11.32
C PRO A 413 -11.72 5.43 10.75
N ASP A 414 -10.99 5.86 9.72
CA ASP A 414 -11.01 7.25 9.20
C ASP A 414 -11.91 7.44 7.95
N VAL A 415 -12.89 6.56 7.74
CA VAL A 415 -13.73 6.59 6.53
C VAL A 415 -14.81 7.67 6.66
N THR A 416 -14.58 8.83 6.07
CA THR A 416 -15.61 9.86 5.87
C THR A 416 -16.49 9.44 4.68
N ARG A 417 -17.67 8.87 4.93
CA ARG A 417 -18.60 8.45 3.87
C ARG A 417 -19.51 9.60 3.48
N LEU A 418 -19.56 9.93 2.19
CA LEU A 418 -20.48 10.92 1.62
C LEU A 418 -21.89 10.35 1.43
N GLU A 419 -22.00 9.05 1.16
CA GLU A 419 -23.28 8.38 0.96
C GLU A 419 -23.73 7.70 2.28
N PRO A 420 -24.98 7.96 2.73
CA PRO A 420 -25.51 7.40 3.96
C PRO A 420 -25.88 5.91 3.81
N HIS A 421 -25.89 5.19 4.94
CA HIS A 421 -26.42 3.82 5.03
C HIS A 421 -27.89 3.91 5.36
N PHE A 422 -28.72 3.23 4.57
CA PHE A 422 -30.15 3.20 4.80
C PHE A 422 -30.57 1.94 5.56
N LEU A 423 -29.93 0.81 5.26
CA LEU A 423 -30.19 -0.47 5.89
C LEU A 423 -28.91 -1.03 6.50
N SER A 424 -29.06 -1.89 7.50
CA SER A 424 -27.95 -2.68 8.03
C SER A 424 -27.62 -3.81 7.04
N GLU A 425 -26.37 -3.85 6.55
CA GLU A 425 -25.89 -4.90 5.62
C GLU A 425 -26.24 -6.31 6.14
N HIS A 426 -25.94 -6.59 7.41
CA HIS A 426 -26.17 -7.89 8.03
C HIS A 426 -27.66 -8.26 8.14
N ALA A 427 -28.53 -7.26 8.35
CA ALA A 427 -29.97 -7.50 8.36
C ALA A 427 -30.48 -7.84 6.96
N VAL A 428 -29.95 -7.14 5.94
CA VAL A 428 -30.27 -7.41 4.53
C VAL A 428 -29.82 -8.82 4.12
N LEU A 429 -28.59 -9.20 4.42
CA LEU A 429 -28.06 -10.53 4.10
C LEU A 429 -28.89 -11.64 4.79
N ARG A 430 -29.26 -11.45 6.07
CA ARG A 430 -30.13 -12.41 6.77
C ARG A 430 -31.49 -12.53 6.10
N SER A 431 -32.16 -11.42 5.77
CA SER A 431 -33.47 -11.48 5.15
C SER A 431 -33.44 -12.13 3.76
N ILE A 432 -32.34 -11.99 3.01
CA ILE A 432 -32.14 -12.72 1.75
C ILE A 432 -32.04 -14.23 2.01
N GLU A 433 -31.26 -14.64 3.02
CA GLU A 433 -31.09 -16.04 3.41
C GLU A 433 -32.40 -16.68 3.90
N GLU A 434 -33.12 -16.01 4.80
CA GLU A 434 -34.39 -16.47 5.37
C GLU A 434 -35.49 -16.60 4.31
N ALA A 435 -35.52 -15.68 3.33
CA ALA A 435 -36.48 -15.72 2.24
C ALA A 435 -36.24 -16.88 1.27
N LYS A 436 -35.08 -17.54 1.32
CA LYS A 436 -34.68 -18.68 0.45
C LYS A 436 -34.92 -18.37 -1.04
N VAL A 437 -34.64 -17.13 -1.43
CA VAL A 437 -34.77 -16.64 -2.80
C VAL A 437 -33.52 -16.99 -3.61
N ALA A 438 -33.67 -17.10 -4.93
CA ALA A 438 -32.56 -17.39 -5.84
C ALA A 438 -31.68 -16.14 -6.06
N VAL A 439 -31.03 -15.67 -4.99
CA VAL A 439 -30.06 -14.57 -4.98
C VAL A 439 -28.74 -15.10 -4.42
N ASN A 440 -27.67 -14.96 -5.18
CA ASN A 440 -26.34 -15.41 -4.77
C ASN A 440 -25.65 -14.29 -3.98
N ALA A 441 -26.04 -14.12 -2.72
CA ALA A 441 -25.44 -13.18 -1.77
C ALA A 441 -24.57 -13.91 -0.74
N PRO A 442 -23.58 -13.24 -0.12
CA PRO A 442 -22.86 -13.81 1.01
C PRO A 442 -23.80 -14.06 2.20
N ARG A 443 -23.55 -15.11 2.98
CA ARG A 443 -24.20 -15.31 4.29
C ARG A 443 -23.41 -14.56 5.35
N ALA A 444 -24.11 -13.87 6.25
CA ALA A 444 -23.51 -13.23 7.41
C ALA A 444 -23.38 -14.23 8.56
N LEU A 445 -22.16 -14.63 8.91
CA LEU A 445 -21.87 -15.70 9.85
C LEU A 445 -21.64 -15.19 11.29
N ALA A 446 -20.98 -14.04 11.43
CA ALA A 446 -20.75 -13.40 12.72
C ALA A 446 -20.57 -11.89 12.58
N LEU A 447 -20.91 -11.15 13.64
CA LEU A 447 -20.75 -9.69 13.75
C LEU A 447 -20.38 -9.36 15.19
N GLY A 448 -19.32 -8.57 15.39
CA GLY A 448 -18.93 -8.16 16.74
C GLY A 448 -17.68 -7.28 16.77
N GLU A 449 -17.05 -7.24 17.94
CA GLU A 449 -15.85 -6.44 18.19
C GLU A 449 -14.77 -7.28 18.87
N THR A 450 -13.52 -7.15 18.42
CA THR A 450 -12.35 -7.74 19.12
C THR A 450 -11.77 -6.79 20.16
N TYR A 451 -11.79 -5.49 19.88
CA TYR A 451 -11.35 -4.39 20.75
C TYR A 451 -12.32 -3.21 20.63
N ALA A 452 -12.22 -2.25 21.55
CA ALA A 452 -13.03 -1.03 21.48
C ALA A 452 -12.88 -0.36 20.10
N ASN A 453 -14.02 -0.20 19.40
CA ASN A 453 -14.11 0.36 18.05
C ASN A 453 -13.36 -0.45 16.96
N ASP A 454 -13.09 -1.75 17.17
CA ASP A 454 -12.54 -2.67 16.17
C ASP A 454 -13.61 -3.67 15.72
N HIS A 455 -14.61 -3.12 15.01
CA HIS A 455 -15.74 -3.90 14.51
C HIS A 455 -15.33 -4.81 13.36
N PHE A 456 -15.85 -6.03 13.37
CA PHE A 456 -15.69 -6.98 12.30
C PHE A 456 -17.01 -7.65 11.93
N ALA A 457 -17.09 -8.10 10.69
CA ALA A 457 -18.09 -9.03 10.20
C ALA A 457 -17.42 -10.24 9.54
N ILE A 458 -17.98 -11.43 9.69
CA ILE A 458 -17.51 -12.63 8.99
C ILE A 458 -18.59 -13.07 8.02
N HIS A 459 -18.27 -13.08 6.73
CA HIS A 459 -19.16 -13.48 5.65
C HIS A 459 -18.63 -14.72 4.93
N THR A 460 -19.49 -15.50 4.27
CA THR A 460 -19.02 -16.54 3.34
C THR A 460 -18.26 -15.93 2.17
N TYR A 461 -17.17 -16.56 1.74
CA TYR A 461 -16.41 -16.09 0.58
C TYR A 461 -17.16 -16.35 -0.75
N MET A 462 -17.27 -15.29 -1.55
CA MET A 462 -17.98 -15.32 -2.83
C MET A 462 -17.06 -15.36 -4.07
N GLY A 463 -15.77 -15.65 -3.88
CA GLY A 463 -14.81 -15.82 -4.98
C GLY A 463 -14.67 -17.25 -5.50
N PRO A 464 -13.68 -17.52 -6.36
CA PRO A 464 -13.38 -18.86 -6.85
C PRO A 464 -13.05 -19.83 -5.70
N GLU A 465 -13.30 -21.14 -5.90
CA GLU A 465 -12.93 -22.17 -4.92
C GLU A 465 -11.42 -22.22 -4.66
N ASP A 466 -10.65 -22.04 -5.74
CA ASP A 466 -9.22 -21.73 -5.67
C ASP A 466 -9.04 -20.27 -5.27
N VAL A 467 -8.82 -20.04 -3.96
CA VAL A 467 -8.68 -18.71 -3.36
C VAL A 467 -7.40 -18.00 -3.83
N ASP A 468 -6.40 -18.73 -4.33
CA ASP A 468 -5.18 -18.14 -4.87
C ASP A 468 -5.42 -17.48 -6.24
N ARG A 469 -6.54 -17.82 -6.88
CA ARG A 469 -7.00 -17.10 -8.06
C ARG A 469 -7.77 -15.85 -7.65
N PRO A 470 -7.42 -14.66 -8.16
CA PRO A 470 -8.14 -13.43 -7.84
C PRO A 470 -9.61 -13.51 -8.31
N PRO A 471 -10.55 -12.85 -7.60
CA PRO A 471 -11.93 -12.76 -8.03
C PRO A 471 -12.07 -12.17 -9.44
N ASN A 472 -12.88 -12.81 -10.28
CA ASN A 472 -13.11 -12.37 -11.65
C ASN A 472 -14.36 -11.47 -11.71
N HIS A 473 -14.13 -10.17 -11.89
CA HIS A 473 -15.18 -9.16 -11.98
C HIS A 473 -15.51 -8.83 -13.45
N PRO A 474 -16.78 -8.58 -13.83
CA PRO A 474 -17.18 -8.19 -15.18
C PRO A 474 -16.86 -6.72 -15.51
N VAL A 475 -15.60 -6.30 -15.32
CA VAL A 475 -15.15 -4.91 -15.47
C VAL A 475 -15.33 -4.32 -16.86
N HIS A 476 -15.46 -5.18 -17.88
CA HIS A 476 -15.70 -4.83 -19.29
C HIS A 476 -17.16 -5.00 -19.72
N GLY A 477 -18.07 -5.20 -18.76
CA GLY A 477 -19.48 -5.45 -18.99
C GLY A 477 -19.87 -6.93 -18.89
N LEU A 478 -21.18 -7.16 -18.88
CA LEU A 478 -21.78 -8.49 -18.73
C LEU A 478 -21.89 -9.23 -20.06
N LEU A 479 -21.68 -10.55 -20.01
CA LEU A 479 -22.06 -11.47 -21.08
C LEU A 479 -23.60 -11.63 -21.12
N PRO A 480 -24.20 -12.06 -22.26
CA PRO A 480 -25.65 -12.18 -22.37
C PRO A 480 -26.32 -13.08 -21.32
N HIS A 481 -25.67 -14.18 -20.93
CA HIS A 481 -26.18 -15.09 -19.90
C HIS A 481 -25.98 -14.53 -18.48
N GLU A 482 -24.87 -13.81 -18.25
CA GLU A 482 -24.61 -13.10 -16.99
C GLU A 482 -25.66 -11.99 -16.76
N ALA A 483 -25.99 -11.24 -17.82
CA ALA A 483 -27.03 -10.21 -17.79
C ALA A 483 -28.41 -10.80 -17.46
N ASP A 484 -28.75 -11.96 -18.03
CA ASP A 484 -29.98 -12.67 -17.72
C ASP A 484 -30.02 -13.15 -16.26
N GLY A 485 -28.91 -13.72 -15.79
CA GLY A 485 -28.76 -14.21 -14.41
C GLY A 485 -28.84 -13.08 -13.39
N LEU A 486 -28.21 -11.93 -13.66
CA LEU A 486 -28.33 -10.75 -12.79
C LEU A 486 -29.79 -10.27 -12.71
N VAL A 487 -30.48 -10.15 -13.86
CA VAL A 487 -31.90 -9.76 -13.87
C VAL A 487 -32.77 -10.75 -13.10
N ASP A 488 -32.51 -12.05 -13.23
CA ASP A 488 -33.27 -13.06 -12.49
C ASP A 488 -33.09 -12.90 -10.97
N GLN A 489 -31.87 -12.60 -10.50
CA GLN A 489 -31.62 -12.31 -9.08
C GLN A 489 -32.30 -11.02 -8.63
N LEU A 490 -32.28 -9.95 -9.43
CA LEU A 490 -33.03 -8.71 -9.13
C LEU A 490 -34.55 -8.94 -9.05
N CYS A 491 -35.09 -9.80 -9.93
CA CYS A 491 -36.48 -10.22 -9.83
C CYS A 491 -36.75 -11.02 -8.55
N ALA A 492 -35.81 -11.88 -8.13
CA ALA A 492 -35.94 -12.66 -6.91
C ALA A 492 -35.93 -11.79 -5.64
N LEU A 493 -35.20 -10.67 -5.62
CA LEU A 493 -35.21 -9.70 -4.51
C LEU A 493 -36.59 -9.11 -4.23
N THR A 494 -37.49 -9.06 -5.21
CA THR A 494 -38.88 -8.59 -5.00
C THR A 494 -39.70 -9.47 -4.06
N ARG A 495 -39.21 -10.69 -3.77
CA ARG A 495 -39.84 -11.66 -2.87
C ARG A 495 -39.30 -11.60 -1.44
N VAL A 496 -38.26 -10.81 -1.18
CA VAL A 496 -37.74 -10.59 0.18
C VAL A 496 -38.70 -9.65 0.91
N ASP A 497 -39.13 -10.06 2.12
CA ASP A 497 -40.04 -9.26 2.95
C ASP A 497 -39.28 -8.10 3.62
N TYR A 498 -39.11 -7.01 2.87
CA TYR A 498 -38.38 -5.84 3.33
C TYR A 498 -38.97 -5.17 4.57
N LYS A 499 -40.25 -5.43 4.90
CA LYS A 499 -40.90 -4.85 6.09
C LYS A 499 -40.33 -5.40 7.39
N GLN A 500 -39.67 -6.55 7.34
CA GLN A 500 -38.93 -7.10 8.49
C GLN A 500 -37.60 -6.36 8.71
N ILE A 501 -37.04 -5.77 7.65
CA ILE A 501 -35.80 -4.99 7.70
C ILE A 501 -36.09 -3.55 8.14
N ASP A 502 -37.09 -2.93 7.51
CA ASP A 502 -37.56 -1.59 7.84
C ASP A 502 -39.11 -1.56 7.79
N PRO A 503 -39.78 -1.59 8.96
CA PRO A 503 -41.24 -1.56 9.04
C PRO A 503 -41.87 -0.28 8.49
N THR A 504 -41.09 0.81 8.42
CA THR A 504 -41.53 2.12 7.92
C THR A 504 -41.25 2.29 6.42
N ALA A 505 -40.54 1.35 5.80
CA ALA A 505 -40.23 1.40 4.38
C ALA A 505 -41.45 1.10 3.50
N GLY A 506 -41.47 1.74 2.33
CA GLY A 506 -42.48 1.54 1.29
C GLY A 506 -43.58 2.59 1.25
N GLU A 507 -43.39 3.75 1.91
CA GLU A 507 -44.22 4.92 1.65
C GLU A 507 -44.11 5.36 0.17
N PRO A 508 -45.23 5.79 -0.46
CA PRO A 508 -45.19 6.29 -1.82
C PRO A 508 -44.21 7.46 -1.97
N GLY A 509 -43.40 7.43 -3.04
CA GLY A 509 -42.52 8.56 -3.40
C GLY A 509 -41.03 8.30 -3.30
N PHE A 510 -40.55 7.07 -3.54
CA PHE A 510 -39.13 6.73 -3.62
C PHE A 510 -38.29 7.72 -4.45
N HIS A 511 -38.76 8.11 -5.65
CA HIS A 511 -38.06 9.08 -6.48
C HIS A 511 -37.92 10.45 -5.80
N ARG A 512 -39.00 10.95 -5.18
CA ARG A 512 -38.96 12.22 -4.43
C ARG A 512 -37.96 12.13 -3.28
N TRP A 513 -37.99 11.04 -2.52
CA TRP A 513 -37.00 10.77 -1.49
C TRP A 513 -35.58 10.76 -2.05
N LEU A 514 -35.34 10.07 -3.17
CA LEU A 514 -34.02 9.95 -3.81
C LEU A 514 -33.48 11.31 -4.29
N THR A 515 -34.36 12.15 -4.87
CA THR A 515 -33.99 13.53 -5.25
C THR A 515 -33.65 14.39 -4.03
N ALA A 516 -34.40 14.24 -2.92
CA ALA A 516 -34.10 14.92 -1.67
C ALA A 516 -32.75 14.46 -1.07
N GLN A 517 -32.40 13.17 -1.18
CA GLN A 517 -31.08 12.68 -0.77
C GLN A 517 -29.96 13.32 -1.60
N LEU A 518 -30.13 13.43 -2.93
CA LEU A 518 -29.13 14.08 -3.77
C LEU A 518 -28.97 15.57 -3.41
N VAL A 519 -30.08 16.28 -3.17
CA VAL A 519 -30.04 17.68 -2.74
C VAL A 519 -29.31 17.84 -1.40
N ARG A 520 -29.57 16.95 -0.43
CA ARG A 520 -28.86 16.92 0.85
C ARG A 520 -27.36 16.67 0.67
N LEU A 521 -26.99 15.67 -0.13
CA LEU A 521 -25.59 15.38 -0.45
C LEU A 521 -24.89 16.63 -0.98
N VAL A 522 -25.50 17.33 -1.94
CA VAL A 522 -24.93 18.56 -2.51
C VAL A 522 -24.81 19.69 -1.48
N ALA A 523 -25.75 19.81 -0.55
CA ALA A 523 -25.71 20.81 0.52
C ALA A 523 -24.61 20.51 1.55
N GLU A 524 -24.31 19.23 1.79
CA GLU A 524 -23.34 18.76 2.77
C GLU A 524 -21.91 18.64 2.22
N LEU A 525 -21.72 18.77 0.91
CA LEU A 525 -20.38 18.77 0.28
C LEU A 525 -19.44 19.80 0.94
N PRO A 526 -18.13 19.53 1.02
CA PRO A 526 -17.15 20.51 1.45
C PRO A 526 -17.26 21.83 0.68
N ARG A 527 -17.08 22.97 1.37
CA ARG A 527 -17.20 24.31 0.76
C ARG A 527 -16.34 24.48 -0.50
N LYS A 528 -15.14 23.88 -0.52
CA LYS A 528 -14.25 23.89 -1.69
C LYS A 528 -14.88 23.20 -2.89
N THR A 529 -15.45 22.01 -2.69
CA THR A 529 -16.16 21.25 -3.72
C THR A 529 -17.38 22.02 -4.24
N GLN A 530 -18.18 22.63 -3.34
CA GLN A 530 -19.33 23.46 -3.74
C GLN A 530 -18.92 24.67 -4.60
N GLN A 531 -17.84 25.35 -4.24
CA GLN A 531 -17.31 26.48 -5.01
C GLN A 531 -16.87 26.05 -6.41
N LEU A 532 -16.15 24.93 -6.51
CA LEU A 532 -15.70 24.39 -7.79
C LEU A 532 -16.88 23.90 -8.64
N ALA A 533 -17.87 23.24 -8.04
CA ALA A 533 -19.10 22.82 -8.73
C ALA A 533 -19.80 24.01 -9.40
N ARG A 534 -19.93 25.13 -8.69
CA ARG A 534 -20.48 26.39 -9.23
C ARG A 534 -19.66 26.94 -10.39
N GLN A 535 -18.33 26.90 -10.31
CA GLN A 535 -17.44 27.33 -11.40
C GLN A 535 -17.56 26.45 -12.64
N LEU A 536 -17.81 25.16 -12.44
CA LEU A 536 -18.03 24.16 -13.49
C LEU A 536 -19.46 24.17 -14.05
N GLY A 537 -20.36 25.01 -13.50
CA GLY A 537 -21.72 25.18 -13.99
C GLY A 537 -22.75 24.23 -13.38
N LEU A 538 -22.38 23.45 -12.35
CA LEU A 538 -23.31 22.64 -11.57
C LEU A 538 -24.10 23.55 -10.59
N PRO A 539 -25.41 23.32 -10.40
CA PRO A 539 -26.25 24.12 -9.51
C PRO A 539 -25.90 23.91 -8.03
N ASP A 540 -26.27 24.85 -7.15
CA ASP A 540 -26.28 24.55 -5.72
C ASP A 540 -27.54 23.76 -5.31
N ALA A 541 -27.60 23.34 -4.05
CA ALA A 541 -28.65 22.47 -3.53
C ALA A 541 -30.06 23.03 -3.74
N GLU A 542 -30.28 24.33 -3.48
CA GLU A 542 -31.58 24.98 -3.67
C GLU A 542 -32.00 24.98 -5.14
N ARG A 543 -31.07 25.37 -6.03
CA ARG A 543 -31.37 25.38 -7.47
C ARG A 543 -31.59 23.97 -8.01
N LEU A 544 -30.81 23.00 -7.54
CA LEU A 544 -30.96 21.59 -7.90
C LEU A 544 -32.33 21.05 -7.46
N ALA A 545 -32.77 21.37 -6.24
CA ALA A 545 -34.10 20.98 -5.75
C ALA A 545 -35.22 21.50 -6.66
N HIS A 546 -35.15 22.77 -7.09
CA HIS A 546 -36.13 23.34 -8.02
C HIS A 546 -36.15 22.62 -9.37
N ILE A 547 -34.98 22.27 -9.93
CA ILE A 547 -34.89 21.54 -11.19
C ILE A 547 -35.49 20.13 -11.07
N LEU A 548 -35.13 19.40 -10.01
CA LEU A 548 -35.58 18.02 -9.78
C LEU A 548 -37.05 17.93 -9.38
N SER A 549 -37.62 18.96 -8.75
CA SER A 549 -39.03 19.00 -8.33
C SER A 549 -40.04 18.81 -9.46
N ARG A 550 -39.62 19.06 -10.71
CA ARG A 550 -40.45 18.96 -11.92
C ARG A 550 -40.49 17.53 -12.50
N GLN A 551 -39.69 16.62 -11.94
CA GLN A 551 -39.57 15.25 -12.43
C GLN A 551 -40.41 14.33 -11.55
N GLU A 552 -41.29 13.58 -12.20
CA GLU A 552 -42.06 12.52 -11.56
C GLU A 552 -41.89 11.22 -12.34
N VAL A 553 -41.92 10.11 -11.62
CA VAL A 553 -41.92 8.76 -12.16
C VAL A 553 -43.15 8.03 -11.64
N SER A 554 -43.63 7.05 -12.39
CA SER A 554 -44.75 6.22 -12.00
C SER A 554 -44.43 5.42 -10.73
N HIS A 555 -45.42 5.34 -9.83
CA HIS A 555 -45.30 4.57 -8.61
C HIS A 555 -45.31 3.06 -8.92
N ARG A 556 -44.30 2.34 -8.42
CA ARG A 556 -44.20 0.88 -8.48
C ARG A 556 -44.18 0.30 -7.08
N LYS A 557 -44.56 -0.97 -6.95
CA LYS A 557 -44.43 -1.68 -5.68
C LYS A 557 -42.95 -1.74 -5.28
N PRO A 558 -42.57 -1.30 -4.07
CA PRO A 558 -41.18 -1.27 -3.67
C PRO A 558 -40.63 -2.68 -3.42
N SER A 559 -39.30 -2.80 -3.52
CA SER A 559 -38.54 -4.00 -3.22
C SER A 559 -37.22 -3.66 -2.54
N LEU A 560 -36.55 -4.68 -2.00
CA LEU A 560 -35.15 -4.58 -1.62
C LEU A 560 -34.29 -4.31 -2.86
N LEU A 561 -33.41 -3.32 -2.75
CA LEU A 561 -32.44 -2.91 -3.76
C LEU A 561 -31.04 -3.05 -3.18
N HIS A 562 -30.08 -3.41 -4.03
CA HIS A 562 -28.66 -3.44 -3.68
C HIS A 562 -28.08 -2.03 -3.57
N GLY A 563 -28.49 -1.10 -4.43
CA GLY A 563 -28.13 0.32 -4.32
C GLY A 563 -26.77 0.71 -4.88
N ASP A 564 -25.80 -0.21 -5.04
CA ASP A 564 -24.52 0.05 -5.73
C ASP A 564 -24.02 -1.12 -6.61
N LEU A 565 -24.79 -1.51 -7.62
CA LEU A 565 -24.45 -2.64 -8.52
C LEU A 565 -23.39 -2.27 -9.58
N ASN A 566 -22.21 -1.87 -9.13
CA ASN A 566 -21.05 -1.66 -10.00
C ASN A 566 -20.35 -3.00 -10.34
N PRO A 567 -19.46 -3.05 -11.35
CA PRO A 567 -18.79 -4.29 -11.76
C PRO A 567 -17.95 -5.00 -10.68
N TRP A 568 -17.42 -4.27 -9.70
CA TRP A 568 -16.58 -4.82 -8.64
C TRP A 568 -17.40 -5.45 -7.51
N ASN A 569 -18.69 -5.11 -7.43
CA ASN A 569 -19.65 -5.75 -6.53
C ASN A 569 -20.29 -7.02 -7.14
N LEU A 570 -19.81 -7.44 -8.32
CA LEU A 570 -20.20 -8.67 -9.00
C LEU A 570 -19.01 -9.61 -9.14
N VAL A 571 -19.16 -10.86 -8.71
CA VAL A 571 -18.11 -11.89 -8.82
C VAL A 571 -18.59 -13.04 -9.70
N ARG A 572 -17.81 -13.39 -10.72
CA ARG A 572 -18.08 -14.56 -11.57
C ARG A 572 -17.69 -15.84 -10.85
N ARG A 573 -18.59 -16.81 -10.83
CA ARG A 573 -18.38 -18.15 -10.29
C ARG A 573 -18.96 -19.22 -11.23
N ASP A 574 -18.59 -20.46 -10.98
CA ASP A 574 -19.25 -21.61 -11.59
C ASP A 574 -20.73 -21.60 -11.18
N GLY A 575 -21.63 -21.48 -12.16
CA GLY A 575 -23.08 -21.37 -11.94
C GLY A 575 -23.66 -19.95 -11.95
N GLY A 576 -22.85 -18.89 -12.12
CA GLY A 576 -23.36 -17.54 -12.42
C GLY A 576 -22.63 -16.39 -11.73
N LEU A 577 -23.38 -15.32 -11.44
CA LEU A 577 -22.87 -14.13 -10.75
C LEU A 577 -23.28 -14.15 -9.27
N SER A 578 -22.34 -13.77 -8.40
CA SER A 578 -22.59 -13.44 -7.00
C SER A 578 -22.59 -11.93 -6.79
N ILE A 579 -23.47 -11.45 -5.93
CA ILE A 579 -23.62 -10.03 -5.58
C ILE A 579 -23.08 -9.83 -4.16
N ILE A 580 -22.05 -9.00 -4.02
CA ILE A 580 -21.38 -8.70 -2.75
C ILE A 580 -21.52 -7.21 -2.42
N ASP A 581 -21.18 -6.84 -1.17
CA ASP A 581 -21.13 -5.46 -0.69
C ASP A 581 -22.51 -4.78 -0.59
N TRP A 582 -23.32 -5.27 0.33
CA TRP A 582 -24.73 -4.84 0.51
C TRP A 582 -24.89 -3.61 1.41
N GLU A 583 -23.81 -2.85 1.63
CA GLU A 583 -23.76 -1.69 2.52
C GLU A 583 -24.65 -0.53 2.05
N MET A 584 -24.86 -0.42 0.74
CA MET A 584 -25.70 0.59 0.12
C MET A 584 -27.13 0.13 -0.12
N ALA A 585 -27.52 -1.02 0.43
CA ALA A 585 -28.86 -1.56 0.26
C ALA A 585 -29.93 -0.61 0.80
N LEU A 586 -31.05 -0.56 0.09
CA LEU A 586 -32.17 0.31 0.39
C LEU A 586 -33.49 -0.29 -0.12
N ILE A 587 -34.61 0.25 0.35
CA ILE A 587 -35.94 -0.14 -0.14
C ILE A 587 -36.45 0.91 -1.12
N GLY A 588 -36.89 0.48 -2.30
CA GLY A 588 -37.28 1.43 -3.34
C GLY A 588 -37.86 0.82 -4.60
N ASP A 589 -37.85 1.62 -5.67
CA ASP A 589 -38.33 1.22 -6.98
C ASP A 589 -37.38 0.18 -7.63
N PRO A 590 -37.84 -1.04 -7.97
CA PRO A 590 -37.00 -2.08 -8.60
C PRO A 590 -36.37 -1.67 -9.93
N LEU A 591 -36.91 -0.66 -10.62
CA LEU A 591 -36.31 -0.12 -11.85
C LEU A 591 -34.94 0.53 -11.57
N TYR A 592 -34.76 1.06 -10.36
CA TYR A 592 -33.61 1.86 -10.01
C TYR A 592 -32.28 1.08 -10.08
N ASP A 593 -32.23 -0.14 -9.54
CA ASP A 593 -31.02 -0.96 -9.55
C ASP A 593 -30.56 -1.30 -10.98
N LEU A 594 -31.49 -1.56 -11.90
CA LEU A 594 -31.16 -1.76 -13.31
C LEU A 594 -30.54 -0.52 -13.93
N VAL A 595 -31.14 0.65 -13.69
CA VAL A 595 -30.64 1.92 -14.23
C VAL A 595 -29.28 2.26 -13.64
N ARG A 596 -29.12 2.11 -12.31
CA ARG A 596 -27.86 2.38 -11.62
C ARG A 596 -26.76 1.42 -12.07
N HIS A 597 -27.07 0.13 -12.24
CA HIS A 597 -26.13 -0.83 -12.80
C HIS A 597 -25.62 -0.41 -14.19
N MET A 598 -26.54 -0.02 -15.10
CA MET A 598 -26.20 0.40 -16.47
C MET A 598 -25.46 1.74 -16.52
N HIS A 599 -25.57 2.57 -15.48
CA HIS A 599 -24.81 3.80 -15.31
C HIS A 599 -23.38 3.51 -14.83
N LEU A 600 -23.22 2.57 -13.90
CA LEU A 600 -21.92 2.24 -13.29
C LEU A 600 -21.10 1.20 -14.09
N THR A 601 -21.76 0.43 -14.94
CA THR A 601 -21.16 -0.68 -15.69
C THR A 601 -21.16 -0.40 -17.20
N PRO A 602 -20.03 -0.61 -17.90
CA PRO A 602 -20.01 -0.56 -19.36
C PRO A 602 -21.05 -1.53 -19.95
N THR A 603 -22.11 -0.99 -20.55
CA THR A 603 -23.26 -1.78 -21.02
C THR A 603 -23.53 -1.49 -22.48
N ARG A 604 -23.41 -2.51 -23.33
CA ARG A 604 -23.76 -2.41 -24.75
C ARG A 604 -25.28 -2.26 -24.92
N PRO A 605 -25.76 -1.51 -25.94
CA PRO A 605 -27.19 -1.31 -26.17
C PRO A 605 -27.99 -2.62 -26.24
N GLU A 606 -27.44 -3.66 -26.84
CA GLU A 606 -28.11 -4.96 -26.99
C GLU A 606 -28.28 -5.67 -25.64
N ILE A 607 -27.29 -5.56 -24.76
CA ILE A 607 -27.33 -6.11 -23.39
C ILE A 607 -28.33 -5.32 -22.55
N ARG A 608 -28.31 -3.98 -22.63
CA ARG A 608 -29.28 -3.11 -21.97
C ARG A 608 -30.72 -3.49 -22.33
N ASP A 609 -31.01 -3.55 -23.63
CA ASP A 609 -32.35 -3.83 -24.13
C ASP A 609 -32.77 -5.28 -23.80
N ARG A 610 -31.80 -6.21 -23.71
CA ARG A 610 -32.05 -7.58 -23.23
C ARG A 610 -32.46 -7.58 -21.75
N MET A 611 -31.71 -6.89 -20.89
CA MET A 611 -31.98 -6.83 -19.46
C MET A 611 -33.36 -6.25 -19.15
N PHE A 612 -33.68 -5.09 -19.73
CA PHE A 612 -35.00 -4.47 -19.54
C PHE A 612 -36.15 -5.34 -20.03
N ARG A 613 -36.03 -5.95 -21.22
CA ARG A 613 -37.07 -6.84 -21.76
C ARG A 613 -37.28 -8.08 -20.89
N ARG A 614 -36.19 -8.66 -20.37
CA ARG A 614 -36.29 -9.82 -19.47
C ARG A 614 -36.95 -9.44 -18.15
N TRP A 615 -36.52 -8.34 -17.54
CA TRP A 615 -37.05 -7.84 -16.28
C TRP A 615 -38.55 -7.53 -16.39
N ALA A 616 -38.95 -6.78 -17.42
CA ALA A 616 -40.34 -6.42 -17.68
C ALA A 616 -41.25 -7.65 -17.91
N ARG A 617 -40.71 -8.73 -18.48
CA ARG A 617 -41.44 -9.99 -18.72
C ARG A 617 -41.55 -10.85 -17.46
N LYS A 618 -40.55 -10.82 -16.58
CA LYS A 618 -40.44 -11.69 -15.40
C LYS A 618 -41.25 -11.21 -14.22
N LEU A 619 -41.46 -9.89 -14.09
CA LEU A 619 -42.17 -9.29 -12.97
C LEU A 619 -43.61 -8.88 -13.33
N PRO A 620 -44.55 -8.94 -12.36
CA PRO A 620 -45.90 -8.42 -12.54
C PRO A 620 -45.93 -6.92 -12.90
N PRO A 621 -47.01 -6.43 -13.56
CA PRO A 621 -47.16 -5.03 -13.94
C PRO A 621 -47.01 -4.01 -12.79
N ASP A 622 -47.29 -4.41 -11.56
CA ASP A 622 -47.13 -3.53 -10.39
C ASP A 622 -45.67 -3.14 -10.10
N TYR A 623 -44.72 -3.94 -10.58
CA TYR A 623 -43.28 -3.64 -10.49
C TYR A 623 -42.72 -3.03 -11.78
N THR A 624 -43.44 -3.10 -12.90
CA THR A 624 -42.88 -2.77 -14.22
C THR A 624 -43.62 -1.66 -14.97
N ARG A 625 -44.82 -1.27 -14.54
CA ARG A 625 -45.62 -0.22 -15.22
C ARG A 625 -44.80 1.00 -15.59
N ASP A 626 -45.00 1.54 -16.80
CA ASP A 626 -44.34 2.75 -17.33
C ASP A 626 -42.80 2.79 -17.32
N TRP A 627 -42.12 1.65 -17.14
CA TRP A 627 -40.66 1.63 -17.00
C TRP A 627 -39.92 2.29 -18.18
N GLN A 628 -40.47 2.18 -19.40
CA GLN A 628 -39.92 2.75 -20.63
C GLN A 628 -39.84 4.29 -20.58
N LYS A 629 -40.83 4.91 -19.93
CA LYS A 629 -40.91 6.37 -19.73
C LYS A 629 -39.98 6.83 -18.61
N ASP A 630 -39.84 6.02 -17.56
CA ASP A 630 -39.23 6.46 -16.31
C ASP A 630 -37.73 6.16 -16.17
N TRP A 631 -37.21 5.11 -16.82
CA TRP A 631 -35.78 4.77 -16.76
C TRP A 631 -34.86 5.94 -17.19
N PRO A 632 -35.20 6.79 -18.19
CA PRO A 632 -34.38 7.96 -18.53
C PRO A 632 -34.39 9.04 -17.44
N VAL A 633 -35.40 9.08 -16.58
CA VAL A 633 -35.45 10.02 -15.43
C VAL A 633 -34.43 9.60 -14.38
N TYR A 634 -34.46 8.34 -13.95
CA TYR A 634 -33.44 7.81 -13.03
C TYR A 634 -32.03 7.92 -13.60
N ARG A 635 -31.83 7.65 -14.91
CA ARG A 635 -30.50 7.77 -15.52
C ARG A 635 -29.97 9.20 -15.44
N ARG A 636 -30.83 10.21 -15.69
CA ARG A 636 -30.44 11.62 -15.55
C ARG A 636 -30.03 11.94 -14.11
N LEU A 637 -30.77 11.43 -13.13
CA LEU A 637 -30.46 11.61 -11.72
C LEU A 637 -29.09 11.04 -11.35
N GLU A 638 -28.78 9.82 -11.79
CA GLU A 638 -27.49 9.16 -11.50
C GLU A 638 -26.31 9.88 -12.15
N VAL A 639 -26.46 10.35 -13.39
CA VAL A 639 -25.41 11.15 -14.05
C VAL A 639 -25.13 12.43 -13.26
N VAL A 640 -26.18 13.11 -12.79
CA VAL A 640 -26.02 14.32 -11.95
C VAL A 640 -25.35 13.97 -10.62
N ARG A 641 -25.75 12.87 -9.96
CA ARG A 641 -25.11 12.41 -8.72
C ARG A 641 -23.62 12.16 -8.92
N SER A 642 -23.22 11.38 -9.94
CA SER A 642 -21.81 11.09 -10.23
C SER A 642 -21.00 12.37 -10.47
N ALA A 643 -21.57 13.38 -11.14
CA ALA A 643 -20.88 14.65 -11.37
C ALA A 643 -20.51 15.41 -10.08
N TYR A 644 -21.24 15.22 -8.98
CA TYR A 644 -20.87 15.79 -7.68
C TYR A 644 -19.92 14.89 -6.91
N ILE A 645 -20.19 13.58 -6.87
CA ILE A 645 -19.37 12.62 -6.12
C ILE A 645 -17.94 12.55 -6.69
N ASP A 646 -17.82 12.46 -8.01
CA ASP A 646 -16.51 12.37 -8.67
C ASP A 646 -15.74 13.69 -8.57
N LEU A 647 -16.44 14.83 -8.58
CA LEU A 647 -15.83 16.13 -8.29
C LEU A 647 -15.25 16.19 -6.88
N ASP A 648 -16.01 15.72 -5.89
CA ASP A 648 -15.54 15.71 -4.52
C ASP A 648 -14.32 14.80 -4.35
N ARG A 649 -14.33 13.61 -4.98
CA ARG A 649 -13.17 12.70 -5.02
C ARG A 649 -11.94 13.33 -5.65
N ILE A 650 -12.11 14.14 -6.70
CA ILE A 650 -11.01 14.90 -7.32
C ILE A 650 -10.47 15.97 -6.36
N VAL A 651 -11.36 16.70 -5.68
CA VAL A 651 -10.97 17.80 -4.77
C VAL A 651 -10.31 17.28 -3.50
N THR A 652 -10.81 16.18 -2.95
CA THR A 652 -10.33 15.60 -1.69
C THR A 652 -9.17 14.61 -1.88
N GLY A 653 -9.02 14.04 -3.08
CA GLY A 653 -8.09 12.95 -3.34
C GLY A 653 -8.51 11.62 -2.69
N ALA A 654 -9.74 11.52 -2.18
CA ALA A 654 -10.19 10.37 -1.41
C ALA A 654 -10.31 9.10 -2.27
N SER A 655 -9.75 8.00 -1.75
CA SER A 655 -9.90 6.64 -2.30
C SER A 655 -9.55 6.46 -3.78
N LEU A 656 -8.69 7.31 -4.33
CA LEU A 656 -8.28 7.25 -5.74
C LEU A 656 -7.53 5.96 -6.11
N ASP A 657 -7.05 5.18 -5.14
CA ASP A 657 -6.43 3.86 -5.35
C ASP A 657 -7.45 2.76 -5.67
N ALA A 658 -8.73 2.97 -5.31
CA ALA A 658 -9.79 2.02 -5.63
C ALA A 658 -10.06 2.02 -7.15
N PRO A 659 -10.07 0.85 -7.83
CA PRO A 659 -10.18 0.80 -9.29
C PRO A 659 -11.47 1.43 -9.86
N ASN A 660 -12.58 1.33 -9.13
CA ASN A 660 -13.86 1.94 -9.49
C ASN A 660 -13.80 3.48 -9.42
N VAL A 661 -13.14 4.03 -8.38
CA VAL A 661 -12.96 5.47 -8.19
C VAL A 661 -12.02 6.05 -9.24
N SER A 662 -10.87 5.42 -9.46
CA SER A 662 -9.88 5.85 -10.46
C SER A 662 -10.49 5.94 -11.87
N ARG A 663 -11.29 4.93 -12.25
CA ARG A 663 -12.02 4.94 -13.53
C ARG A 663 -13.03 6.07 -13.63
N ALA A 664 -13.81 6.31 -12.58
CA ALA A 664 -14.83 7.35 -12.56
C ALA A 664 -14.20 8.74 -12.72
N VAL A 665 -13.16 9.02 -11.93
CA VAL A 665 -12.40 10.28 -11.97
C VAL A 665 -11.76 10.53 -13.34
N ALA A 666 -11.15 9.51 -13.96
CA ALA A 666 -10.57 9.65 -15.30
C ALA A 666 -11.61 10.02 -16.39
N SER A 667 -12.90 9.77 -16.15
CA SER A 667 -14.00 10.08 -17.08
C SER A 667 -14.76 11.35 -16.74
N TYR A 668 -14.30 12.13 -15.75
CA TYR A 668 -15.08 13.22 -15.14
C TYR A 668 -15.57 14.28 -16.14
N ALA A 669 -14.74 14.68 -17.10
CA ALA A 669 -15.12 15.68 -18.11
C ALA A 669 -16.36 15.26 -18.91
N VAL A 670 -16.48 13.97 -19.24
CA VAL A 670 -17.65 13.41 -19.94
C VAL A 670 -18.85 13.40 -18.99
N THR A 671 -18.66 12.94 -17.75
CA THR A 671 -19.72 12.93 -16.72
C THR A 671 -20.31 14.34 -16.51
N LEU A 672 -19.47 15.36 -16.39
CA LEU A 672 -19.88 16.76 -16.22
C LEU A 672 -20.68 17.29 -17.42
N ALA A 673 -20.24 17.00 -18.64
CA ALA A 673 -20.93 17.42 -19.86
C ALA A 673 -22.34 16.81 -19.95
N VAL A 674 -22.45 15.50 -19.68
CA VAL A 674 -23.75 14.80 -19.70
C VAL A 674 -24.65 15.27 -18.56
N ALA A 675 -24.11 15.54 -17.36
CA ALA A 675 -24.88 16.06 -16.22
C ALA A 675 -25.44 17.46 -16.49
N THR A 676 -24.63 18.35 -17.06
CA THR A 676 -25.05 19.71 -17.43
C THR A 676 -26.18 19.67 -18.46
N GLY A 677 -26.06 18.82 -19.47
CA GLY A 677 -27.12 18.58 -20.45
C GLY A 677 -28.38 17.97 -19.83
N ALA A 678 -28.25 17.02 -18.91
CA ALA A 678 -29.37 16.38 -18.22
C ALA A 678 -30.20 17.37 -17.36
N LEU A 679 -29.55 18.40 -16.82
CA LEU A 679 -30.18 19.48 -16.05
C LEU A 679 -30.78 20.60 -16.92
N GLY A 680 -30.58 20.55 -18.25
CA GLY A 680 -31.04 21.60 -19.17
C GLY A 680 -30.37 22.94 -18.92
N LEU A 681 -29.16 22.94 -18.38
CA LEU A 681 -28.39 24.15 -18.10
C LEU A 681 -27.67 24.59 -19.39
N PRO A 682 -27.62 25.90 -19.69
CA PRO A 682 -26.83 26.37 -20.81
C PRO A 682 -25.38 25.98 -20.57
N VAL A 683 -24.70 25.49 -21.59
CA VAL A 683 -23.25 25.30 -21.57
C VAL A 683 -22.65 26.71 -21.45
N ARG A 684 -22.41 27.16 -20.21
CA ARG A 684 -21.63 28.38 -20.02
C ARG A 684 -20.27 28.09 -20.64
N ALA A 685 -19.81 28.96 -21.53
CA ALA A 685 -18.40 28.99 -21.89
C ALA A 685 -17.64 29.04 -20.58
N THR A 686 -16.93 27.94 -20.26
CA THR A 686 -16.17 27.82 -19.02
C THR A 686 -15.37 29.10 -18.88
N ALA A 687 -15.54 29.83 -17.78
CA ALA A 687 -14.86 31.12 -17.56
C ALA A 687 -13.32 30.97 -17.63
N ASN A 688 -12.82 29.72 -17.61
CA ASN A 688 -11.45 29.37 -17.91
C ASN A 688 -11.36 28.01 -18.65
N PRO A 689 -11.07 27.98 -19.98
CA PRO A 689 -10.91 26.74 -20.74
C PRO A 689 -9.69 25.89 -20.31
N TYR A 690 -8.77 26.44 -19.52
CA TYR A 690 -7.63 25.70 -18.97
C TYR A 690 -8.04 24.83 -17.76
N LEU A 691 -9.04 25.25 -16.99
CA LEU A 691 -9.47 24.57 -15.76
C LEU A 691 -10.14 23.21 -16.04
N ALA A 692 -10.89 23.12 -17.14
CA ALA A 692 -11.48 21.87 -17.64
C ALA A 692 -10.42 20.93 -18.25
N ARG A 693 -9.28 21.45 -18.72
CA ARG A 693 -8.16 20.66 -19.27
C ARG A 693 -7.21 20.14 -18.19
N THR A 694 -7.15 20.77 -17.02
CA THR A 694 -6.31 20.36 -15.88
C THR A 694 -6.97 19.33 -14.96
N LEU A 695 -8.27 19.03 -15.14
CA LEU A 695 -9.02 18.02 -14.38
C LEU A 695 -9.13 16.67 -15.11
N VAL A 696 -8.36 16.48 -16.19
CA VAL A 696 -8.23 15.24 -16.98
C VAL A 696 -6.97 14.50 -16.58
#